data_AF-A0A7Y6TTK9-F1
#
_entry.id   AF-A0A7Y6TTK9-F1
#
_cell.length_a   1.000
_cell.length_b   1.000
_cell.length_c   1.000
_cell.angle_alpha   90.00
_cell.angle_beta   90.00
_cell.angle_gamma   90.00
#
_symmetry.space_group_name_H-M   'P 1'
#
loop_
_entity.id
_entity.type
_entity.pdbx_description
1 polymer ?
#
loop_
_entity_poly.entity_id
_entity_poly.type
_entity_poly.pdbx_seq_one_letter_code
_entity_poly.pdbx_strand_id
1 'polypeptide(L)'
;MRDLDEVQHHPLMEEIVQLLCKKTQNESPLFFRVQTAYFLGTMAASMRASLDTLDRGNVPINIYALNVAPSGFGKGHSTNIIEGSMLHKFRERFMSDTFPIMAEHNLWEIARQRAMRNQTDENNEFEGLVKEFKTSGGALFAFDSATGPAIKQMRGKLLLAGAGALNFQVDEIGSNLINNLEALNVFLELYDQGLVKQKLVKNTAENVRGEELEGKTPANMLLFGTPAKLLNGGKEEDEFYSLLETGYARRCLFGMSTRERAAHKLTPEQIFANLKDKSNNKLLERLANHFELLADPSKFGQRIPMPEAVSVELIRYKSDCEARADEMPDHQEIHKAELSHRYFKAMKLAGAYAFVDESPTVTMDHLWAAIKLVEESGASLMGILNREKNYVKLAKFIASAGTELTHADMMDSLPFFKGSAGAKSEMLTLATAWGYKNHIVLKKSFTDGIEFYSGEALKETNLNELLLSWSNHEAYRYTTETAVPFDQLDTLMKLKDHHWITHALPRGNASEGHRTEENCLPGFNLLVLDVDGKGVTLDMARELLKDYTYALYTTKRHQLNGEGDRFRVIIPTNYVIKLNGPEYKEFMDNVYSWLPFPVDDSTGQRSRKWLTHANGHYEVNHGQLMDVLPFIPRTSKNEEFRQNVMRMDSLDNLERWFAQRMVTGSRNNLMHRFARILVDAGMSFNEVQEKVVSFNKKLSNKLPEDELHATVLVTVGKEMAARQAGQP
;
A
#
# COMPACT_ATOMS: atom_id res chain seq x y z
N MET A 1 -3.05 27.59 12.45
CA MET A 1 -1.89 27.10 13.23
C MET A 1 -0.63 27.86 12.78
N ARG A 2 0.46 27.91 13.56
CA ARG A 2 1.77 28.33 13.01
C ARG A 2 2.21 27.36 11.91
N ASP A 3 2.98 27.86 10.96
CA ASP A 3 3.67 26.99 10.02
C ASP A 3 4.75 26.18 10.76
N LEU A 4 4.66 24.85 10.69
CA LEU A 4 5.58 23.95 11.39
C LEU A 4 6.94 23.85 10.69
N ASP A 5 7.04 24.28 9.44
CA ASP A 5 8.32 24.35 8.71
C ASP A 5 9.25 25.41 9.33
N GLU A 6 8.69 26.45 9.95
CA GLU A 6 9.43 27.50 10.66
C GLU A 6 9.78 27.12 12.11
N VAL A 7 9.10 26.13 12.68
CA VAL A 7 9.31 25.68 14.06
C VAL A 7 10.59 24.86 14.15
N GLN A 8 11.46 25.16 15.12
CA GLN A 8 12.66 24.36 15.39
C GLN A 8 12.35 23.20 16.33
N HIS A 9 13.09 22.10 16.19
CA HIS A 9 13.08 21.03 17.19
C HIS A 9 13.80 21.48 18.47
N HIS A 10 13.59 20.72 19.54
CA HIS A 10 14.21 20.98 20.83
C HIS A 10 15.75 20.96 20.73
N PRO A 11 16.46 22.02 21.16
CA PRO A 11 17.91 22.14 20.94
C PRO A 11 18.73 20.97 21.47
N LEU A 12 18.51 20.57 22.74
CA LEU A 12 19.22 19.43 23.35
C LEU A 12 18.92 18.11 22.62
N MET A 13 17.69 17.95 22.11
CA MET A 13 17.32 16.75 21.36
C MET A 13 18.07 16.71 20.03
N GLU A 14 18.16 17.83 19.31
CA GLU A 14 18.89 17.89 18.05
C GLU A 14 20.39 17.65 18.24
N GLU A 15 21.00 18.13 19.33
CA GLU A 15 22.39 17.82 19.65
C GLU A 15 22.62 16.31 19.81
N ILE A 16 21.71 15.63 20.52
CA ILE A 16 21.76 14.17 20.70
C ILE A 16 21.55 13.47 19.36
N VAL A 17 20.55 13.87 18.58
CA VAL A 17 20.21 13.28 17.28
C VAL A 17 21.35 13.42 16.29
N GLN A 18 21.95 14.61 16.18
CA GLN A 18 23.10 14.84 15.30
C GLN A 18 24.30 13.98 15.70
N LEU A 19 24.55 13.80 16.99
CA LEU A 19 25.59 12.91 17.50
C LEU A 19 25.31 11.45 17.14
N LEU A 20 24.06 10.99 17.31
CA LEU A 20 23.64 9.63 16.94
C LEU A 20 23.76 9.39 15.44
N CYS A 21 23.31 10.33 14.60
CA CYS A 21 23.48 10.27 13.16
C CYS A 21 24.95 10.12 12.76
N LYS A 22 25.85 10.91 13.36
CA LYS A 22 27.31 10.84 13.11
C LYS A 22 27.92 9.50 13.52
N LYS A 23 27.57 8.99 14.72
CA LYS A 23 28.14 7.73 15.25
C LYS A 23 27.60 6.50 14.55
N THR A 24 26.33 6.51 14.18
CA THR A 24 25.65 5.39 13.49
C THR A 24 25.79 5.44 11.97
N GLN A 25 26.32 6.54 11.42
CA GLN A 25 26.42 6.80 9.97
C GLN A 25 25.06 6.71 9.28
N ASN A 26 24.06 7.34 9.90
CA ASN A 26 22.66 7.24 9.50
C ASN A 26 22.02 8.63 9.44
N GLU A 27 21.36 8.94 8.32
CA GLU A 27 20.75 10.25 8.03
C GLU A 27 19.25 10.31 8.36
N SER A 28 18.72 9.41 9.21
CA SER A 28 17.31 9.41 9.59
C SER A 28 17.08 10.07 10.96
N PRO A 29 16.89 11.40 11.00
CA PRO A 29 16.78 12.13 12.26
C PRO A 29 15.50 11.77 13.03
N LEU A 30 14.38 11.54 12.34
CA LEU A 30 13.09 11.24 12.98
C LEU A 30 13.15 9.99 13.86
N PHE A 31 13.80 8.92 13.37
CA PHE A 31 13.99 7.69 14.15
C PHE A 31 14.71 7.98 15.47
N PHE A 32 15.80 8.74 15.42
CA PHE A 32 16.57 9.10 16.60
C PHE A 32 15.84 10.10 17.50
N ARG A 33 15.06 11.03 16.96
CA ARG A 33 14.22 11.95 17.75
C ARG A 33 13.21 11.19 18.61
N VAL A 34 12.49 10.24 18.01
CA VAL A 34 11.53 9.39 18.72
C VAL A 34 12.22 8.54 19.79
N GLN A 35 13.40 8.00 19.50
CA GLN A 35 14.21 7.28 20.48
C GLN A 35 14.65 8.19 21.63
N THR A 36 15.18 9.38 21.34
CA THR A 36 15.60 10.35 22.34
C THR A 36 14.42 10.79 23.21
N ALA A 37 13.25 11.05 22.63
CA ALA A 37 12.04 11.44 23.35
C ALA A 37 11.68 10.43 24.46
N TYR A 38 11.80 9.13 24.17
CA TYR A 38 11.61 8.09 25.18
C TYR A 38 12.59 8.21 26.36
N PHE A 39 13.88 8.43 26.10
CA PHE A 39 14.89 8.52 27.16
C PHE A 39 14.75 9.79 28.01
N LEU A 40 14.38 10.92 27.40
CA LEU A 40 14.04 12.12 28.16
C LEU A 40 12.81 11.89 29.06
N GLY A 41 11.78 11.22 28.51
CA GLY A 41 10.60 10.80 29.28
C GLY A 41 10.95 9.83 30.42
N THR A 42 11.91 8.93 30.20
CA THR A 42 12.39 7.97 31.21
C THR A 42 13.05 8.67 32.41
N MET A 43 13.88 9.69 32.16
CA MET A 43 14.48 10.47 33.24
C MET A 43 13.42 11.22 34.06
N ALA A 44 12.54 11.96 33.38
CA ALA A 44 11.47 12.72 34.02
C ALA A 44 10.53 11.82 34.84
N ALA A 45 10.09 10.70 34.26
CA ALA A 45 9.23 9.74 34.90
C ALA A 45 9.87 9.09 36.14
N SER A 46 11.15 8.73 36.05
CA SER A 46 11.89 8.11 37.16
C SER A 46 12.00 9.05 38.36
N MET A 47 12.16 10.35 38.10
CA MET A 47 12.15 11.41 39.09
C MET A 47 10.73 11.84 39.53
N ARG A 48 9.68 11.15 39.09
CA ARG A 48 8.26 11.46 39.37
C ARG A 48 7.86 12.88 38.97
N ALA A 49 8.51 13.43 37.95
CA ALA A 49 8.15 14.73 37.42
C ALA A 49 6.74 14.69 36.79
N SER A 50 6.02 15.78 36.95
CA SER A 50 4.63 15.90 36.51
C SER A 50 4.33 17.30 35.99
N LEU A 51 3.35 17.39 35.11
CA LEU A 51 2.79 18.64 34.62
C LEU A 51 1.66 19.07 35.54
N ASP A 52 1.71 20.32 36.01
CA ASP A 52 0.60 20.95 36.70
C ASP A 52 -0.21 21.76 35.69
N THR A 53 -1.30 21.15 35.22
CA THR A 53 -2.18 21.73 34.19
C THR A 53 -3.39 22.38 34.83
N LEU A 54 -3.82 23.52 34.28
CA LEU A 54 -4.95 24.28 34.80
C LEU A 54 -6.30 23.55 34.63
N ASP A 55 -6.42 22.68 33.62
CA ASP A 55 -7.67 22.03 33.24
C ASP A 55 -7.75 20.54 33.64
N ARG A 56 -6.63 19.82 33.70
CA ARG A 56 -6.58 18.37 34.00
C ARG A 56 -5.89 18.03 35.32
N GLY A 57 -5.38 19.04 36.05
CA GLY A 57 -4.58 18.86 37.25
C GLY A 57 -3.23 18.22 36.96
N ASN A 58 -2.76 17.37 37.87
CA ASN A 58 -1.43 16.79 37.80
C ASN A 58 -1.36 15.58 36.84
N VAL A 59 -0.58 15.71 35.76
CA VAL A 59 -0.38 14.67 34.74
C VAL A 59 1.07 14.16 34.78
N PRO A 60 1.31 12.84 34.88
CA PRO A 60 2.68 12.32 34.86
C PRO A 60 3.35 12.52 33.50
N ILE A 61 4.65 12.83 33.52
CA ILE A 61 5.48 12.91 32.33
C ILE A 61 5.98 11.50 32.00
N ASN A 62 5.53 10.95 30.87
CA ASN A 62 5.95 9.64 30.39
C ASN A 62 5.72 9.50 28.87
N ILE A 63 6.53 8.68 28.20
CA ILE A 63 6.57 8.57 26.74
C ILE A 63 6.51 7.12 26.30
N TYR A 64 5.61 6.84 25.35
CA TYR A 64 5.55 5.58 24.59
C TYR A 64 6.05 5.84 23.17
N ALA A 65 6.91 4.97 22.67
CA ALA A 65 7.56 5.10 21.38
C ALA A 65 7.65 3.74 20.67
N LEU A 66 7.42 3.74 19.36
CA LEU A 66 7.61 2.60 18.47
C LEU A 66 8.53 3.01 17.33
N ASN A 67 9.65 2.31 17.22
CA ASN A 67 10.70 2.58 16.26
C ASN A 67 10.97 1.36 15.39
N VAL A 68 10.65 1.46 14.10
CA VAL A 68 10.84 0.38 13.13
C VAL A 68 11.79 0.80 12.03
N ALA A 69 12.89 0.06 11.89
CA ALA A 69 13.89 0.27 10.85
C ALA A 69 14.46 -1.07 10.36
N PRO A 70 14.95 -1.16 9.10
CA PRO A 70 15.57 -2.36 8.57
C PRO A 70 16.73 -2.89 9.43
N SER A 71 17.05 -4.17 9.30
CA SER A 71 18.21 -4.74 9.99
C SER A 71 19.51 -4.05 9.55
N GLY A 72 20.43 -3.86 10.51
CA GLY A 72 21.69 -3.16 10.29
C GLY A 72 21.58 -1.62 10.24
N PHE A 73 20.46 -1.04 10.65
CA PHE A 73 20.25 0.41 10.71
C PHE A 73 21.00 1.12 11.86
N GLY A 74 21.49 0.37 12.85
CA GLY A 74 22.13 0.92 14.05
C GLY A 74 21.18 1.10 15.25
N LYS A 75 20.05 0.38 15.29
CA LYS A 75 19.09 0.40 16.42
C LYS A 75 19.78 0.10 17.76
N GLY A 76 20.38 -1.08 17.91
CA GLY A 76 21.11 -1.45 19.13
C GLY A 76 22.32 -0.56 19.39
N HIS A 77 23.01 -0.09 18.34
CA HIS A 77 24.17 0.80 18.52
C HIS A 77 23.77 2.15 19.11
N SER A 78 22.69 2.77 18.59
CA SER A 78 22.16 4.04 19.12
C SER A 78 21.65 3.90 20.55
N THR A 79 20.91 2.82 20.87
CA THR A 79 20.46 2.54 22.24
C THR A 79 21.65 2.40 23.18
N ASN A 80 22.69 1.65 22.80
CA ASN A 80 23.90 1.50 23.62
C ASN A 80 24.64 2.81 23.85
N ILE A 81 24.66 3.74 22.88
CA ILE A 81 25.26 5.06 23.06
C ILE A 81 24.45 5.87 24.07
N ILE A 82 23.11 5.93 23.92
CA ILE A 82 22.28 6.70 24.84
C ILE A 82 22.37 6.11 26.24
N GLU A 83 22.17 4.80 26.42
CA GLU A 83 22.18 4.17 27.74
C GLU A 83 23.57 4.14 28.37
N GLY A 84 24.56 3.65 27.62
CA GLY A 84 25.91 3.39 28.12
C GLY A 84 26.81 4.61 28.17
N SER A 85 26.53 5.65 27.39
CA SER A 85 27.39 6.85 27.33
C SER A 85 26.70 8.13 27.78
N MET A 86 25.38 8.27 27.61
CA MET A 86 24.67 9.49 28.04
C MET A 86 23.93 9.30 29.37
N LEU A 87 23.14 8.25 29.51
CA LEU A 87 22.23 8.03 30.66
C LEU A 87 22.91 7.33 31.84
N HIS A 88 24.07 6.69 31.63
CA HIS A 88 24.72 5.85 32.65
C HIS A 88 24.90 6.56 34.01
N LYS A 89 25.34 7.82 34.03
CA LYS A 89 25.52 8.59 35.27
C LYS A 89 24.20 8.94 35.96
N PHE A 90 23.16 9.32 35.19
CA PHE A 90 21.80 9.49 35.73
C PHE A 90 21.33 8.20 36.40
N ARG A 91 21.45 7.06 35.70
CA ARG A 91 21.00 5.77 36.21
C ARG A 91 21.76 5.36 37.47
N GLU A 92 23.09 5.51 37.47
CA GLU A 92 23.93 5.16 38.62
C GLU A 92 23.57 5.98 39.85
N ARG A 93 23.50 7.31 39.69
CA ARG A 93 23.09 8.21 40.78
C ARG A 93 21.68 7.94 41.24
N PHE A 94 20.73 7.79 40.30
CA PHE A 94 19.34 7.52 40.65
C PHE A 94 19.19 6.22 41.45
N MET A 95 19.80 5.12 40.99
CA MET A 95 19.63 3.81 41.62
C MET A 95 20.40 3.66 42.93
N SER A 96 21.56 4.32 43.06
CA SER A 96 22.45 4.17 44.22
C SER A 96 22.21 5.19 45.32
N ASP A 97 21.67 6.37 44.98
CA ASP A 97 21.53 7.50 45.90
C ASP A 97 20.05 7.93 46.01
N THR A 98 19.48 8.48 44.94
CA THR A 98 18.15 9.10 44.97
C THR A 98 17.02 8.14 45.30
N PHE A 99 16.97 6.98 44.64
CA PHE A 99 15.90 6.01 44.84
C PHE A 99 15.89 5.44 46.28
N PRO A 100 17.03 5.01 46.87
CA PRO A 100 17.09 4.64 48.29
C PRO A 100 16.65 5.75 49.24
N ILE A 101 17.13 6.99 49.07
CA ILE A 101 16.77 8.12 49.95
C ILE A 101 15.27 8.39 49.88
N MET A 102 14.71 8.48 48.68
CA MET A 102 13.28 8.71 48.50
C MET A 102 12.44 7.56 49.05
N ALA A 103 12.92 6.31 48.88
CA ALA A 103 12.23 5.15 49.42
C ALA A 103 12.18 5.16 50.94
N GLU A 104 13.28 5.43 51.62
CA GLU A 104 13.30 5.54 53.08
C GLU A 104 12.37 6.64 53.58
N HIS A 105 12.42 7.83 52.98
CA HIS A 105 11.54 8.93 53.31
C HIS A 105 10.06 8.54 53.15
N ASN A 106 9.68 7.97 52.01
CA ASN A 106 8.30 7.61 51.74
C ASN A 106 7.81 6.44 52.62
N LEU A 107 8.68 5.49 52.97
CA LEU A 107 8.33 4.43 53.92
C LEU A 107 8.02 4.99 55.30
N TRP A 108 8.77 6.01 55.76
CA TRP A 108 8.45 6.72 57.00
C TRP A 108 7.12 7.46 56.91
N GLU A 109 6.82 8.13 55.78
CA GLU A 109 5.51 8.78 55.57
C GLU A 109 4.35 7.78 55.69
N ILE A 110 4.46 6.62 55.02
CA ILE A 110 3.44 5.58 55.08
C ILE A 110 3.35 5.00 56.50
N ALA A 111 4.48 4.76 57.17
CA ALA A 111 4.52 4.25 58.55
C ALA A 111 3.77 5.17 59.51
N ARG A 112 4.00 6.49 59.43
CA ARG A 112 3.30 7.50 60.25
C ARG A 112 1.80 7.49 59.98
N GLN A 113 1.38 7.44 58.72
CA GLN A 113 -0.03 7.37 58.37
C GLN A 113 -0.69 6.08 58.89
N ARG A 114 -0.03 4.93 58.77
CA ARG A 114 -0.51 3.64 59.29
C ARG A 114 -0.58 3.64 60.81
N ALA A 115 0.45 4.12 61.48
CA ALA A 115 0.53 4.21 62.94
C ALA A 115 -0.59 5.09 63.51
N MET A 116 -0.83 6.26 62.92
CA MET A 116 -1.92 7.15 63.30
C MET A 116 -3.29 6.49 63.14
N ARG A 117 -3.51 5.77 62.03
CA ARG A 117 -4.78 5.09 61.75
C ARG A 117 -5.01 3.87 62.64
N ASN A 118 -3.97 3.07 62.85
CA ASN A 118 -4.04 1.78 63.54
C ASN A 118 -3.79 1.91 65.06
N GLN A 119 -3.37 3.08 65.55
CA GLN A 119 -2.92 3.32 66.93
C GLN A 119 -1.76 2.40 67.34
N THR A 120 -0.82 2.19 66.42
CA THR A 120 0.38 1.37 66.59
C THR A 120 1.64 2.24 66.69
N ASP A 121 2.77 1.63 67.05
CA ASP A 121 4.07 2.34 67.10
C ASP A 121 4.63 2.55 65.68
N GLU A 122 5.09 3.77 65.39
CA GLU A 122 5.62 4.17 64.08
C GLU A 122 6.83 3.32 63.65
N ASN A 123 7.72 2.95 64.57
CA ASN A 123 8.91 2.15 64.24
C ASN A 123 8.51 0.73 63.84
N ASN A 124 7.52 0.14 64.54
CA ASN A 124 7.03 -1.19 64.20
C ASN A 124 6.39 -1.23 62.80
N GLU A 125 5.60 -0.21 62.43
CA GLU A 125 5.03 -0.08 61.09
C GLU A 125 6.13 0.11 60.02
N PHE A 126 7.14 0.93 60.33
CA PHE A 126 8.29 1.16 59.44
C PHE A 126 9.11 -0.12 59.22
N GLU A 127 9.43 -0.89 60.25
CA GLU A 127 10.14 -2.17 60.12
C GLU A 127 9.38 -3.17 59.24
N GLY A 128 8.05 -3.22 59.40
CA GLY A 128 7.17 -4.02 58.56
C GLY A 128 7.22 -3.60 57.09
N LEU A 129 7.13 -2.30 56.83
CA LEU A 129 7.24 -1.72 55.49
C LEU A 129 8.61 -1.94 54.84
N VAL A 130 9.71 -1.83 55.60
CA VAL A 130 11.07 -2.12 55.11
C VAL A 130 11.18 -3.59 54.71
N LYS A 131 10.59 -4.51 55.49
CA LYS A 131 10.54 -5.93 55.16
C LYS A 131 9.74 -6.16 53.89
N GLU A 132 8.55 -5.59 53.77
CA GLU A 132 7.71 -5.65 52.56
C GLU A 132 8.47 -5.14 51.33
N PHE A 133 9.11 -3.98 51.46
CA PHE A 133 9.91 -3.35 50.41
C PHE A 133 11.07 -4.23 49.94
N LYS A 134 11.79 -4.87 50.87
CA LYS A 134 12.89 -5.80 50.56
C LYS A 134 12.41 -7.09 49.89
N THR A 135 11.29 -7.65 50.36
CA THR A 135 10.72 -8.89 49.80
C THR A 135 10.08 -8.71 48.43
N SER A 136 9.76 -7.47 48.02
CA SER A 136 9.18 -7.16 46.70
C SER A 136 10.15 -7.28 45.51
N GLY A 137 11.37 -7.79 45.72
CA GLY A 137 12.41 -7.89 44.69
C GLY A 137 13.21 -6.60 44.49
N GLY A 138 14.30 -6.63 43.72
CA GLY A 138 15.09 -5.44 43.37
C GLY A 138 14.35 -4.56 42.36
N ALA A 139 14.50 -3.22 42.45
CA ALA A 139 13.93 -2.33 41.44
C ALA A 139 14.77 -2.42 40.16
N LEU A 140 14.12 -2.75 39.04
CA LEU A 140 14.72 -2.70 37.72
C LEU A 140 14.58 -1.31 37.13
N PHE A 141 15.69 -0.75 36.63
CA PHE A 141 15.63 0.54 35.93
C PHE A 141 14.90 0.42 34.59
N ALA A 142 15.08 -0.68 33.87
CA ALA A 142 14.35 -1.04 32.66
C ALA A 142 14.25 -2.57 32.52
N PHE A 143 13.30 -3.06 31.74
CA PHE A 143 13.07 -4.49 31.47
C PHE A 143 12.51 -4.71 30.06
N ASP A 144 12.73 -5.90 29.49
CA ASP A 144 12.36 -6.25 28.11
C ASP A 144 11.16 -7.19 27.97
N SER A 145 10.74 -7.78 29.09
CA SER A 145 9.66 -8.75 29.17
C SER A 145 9.10 -8.80 30.58
N ALA A 146 7.79 -9.02 30.70
CA ALA A 146 7.12 -9.19 31.99
C ALA A 146 5.74 -9.82 31.84
N THR A 147 5.27 -10.48 32.90
CA THR A 147 3.85 -10.85 33.05
C THR A 147 3.08 -9.72 33.74
N GLY A 148 1.76 -9.72 33.60
CA GLY A 148 0.89 -8.74 34.26
C GLY A 148 1.08 -8.67 35.79
N PRO A 149 1.16 -9.82 36.51
CA PRO A 149 1.48 -9.84 37.93
C PRO A 149 2.84 -9.25 38.29
N ALA A 150 3.89 -9.52 37.49
CA ALA A 150 5.23 -8.98 37.73
C ALA A 150 5.26 -7.44 37.62
N ILE A 151 4.56 -6.88 36.63
CA ILE A 151 4.41 -5.43 36.47
C ILE A 151 3.71 -4.82 37.70
N LYS A 152 2.65 -5.48 38.20
CA LYS A 152 1.89 -5.01 39.38
C LYS A 152 2.71 -5.12 40.68
N GLN A 153 3.56 -6.13 40.82
CA GLN A 153 4.50 -6.27 41.94
C GLN A 153 5.56 -5.17 41.90
N MET A 154 6.21 -4.96 40.75
CA MET A 154 7.17 -3.87 40.56
C MET A 154 6.53 -2.52 40.83
N ARG A 155 5.30 -2.29 40.36
CA ARG A 155 4.50 -1.09 40.69
C ARG A 155 4.34 -0.92 42.20
N GLY A 156 3.99 -1.98 42.94
CA GLY A 156 3.88 -1.96 44.40
C GLY A 156 5.17 -1.49 45.07
N LYS A 157 6.32 -2.00 44.62
CA LYS A 157 7.63 -1.56 45.10
C LYS A 157 7.89 -0.07 44.81
N LEU A 158 7.55 0.41 43.62
CA LEU A 158 7.71 1.81 43.23
C LEU A 158 6.76 2.75 44.00
N LEU A 159 5.61 2.26 44.45
CA LEU A 159 4.69 3.00 45.32
C LEU A 159 5.18 3.05 46.76
N LEU A 160 5.70 1.94 47.29
CA LEU A 160 6.39 1.91 48.58
C LEU A 160 7.57 2.88 48.59
N ALA A 161 8.34 2.92 47.51
CA ALA A 161 9.44 3.86 47.37
C ALA A 161 9.00 5.32 47.18
N GLY A 162 7.77 5.55 46.70
CA GLY A 162 7.34 6.85 46.19
C GLY A 162 8.04 7.29 44.89
N ALA A 163 9.16 6.65 44.50
CA ALA A 163 10.03 7.03 43.39
C ALA A 163 10.06 6.01 42.24
N GLY A 164 10.65 6.40 41.11
CA GLY A 164 10.87 5.54 39.94
C GLY A 164 9.67 5.38 39.00
N ALA A 165 9.91 4.68 37.89
CA ALA A 165 8.94 4.45 36.82
C ALA A 165 9.06 3.03 36.26
N LEU A 166 8.03 2.58 35.57
CA LEU A 166 8.06 1.33 34.79
C LEU A 166 8.61 1.63 33.39
N ASN A 167 9.84 1.19 33.10
CA ASN A 167 10.48 1.45 31.80
C ASN A 167 10.59 0.15 31.00
N PHE A 168 9.65 -0.04 30.06
CA PHE A 168 9.57 -1.24 29.23
C PHE A 168 10.26 -1.03 27.89
N GLN A 169 11.29 -1.82 27.60
CA GLN A 169 12.14 -1.69 26.40
C GLN A 169 12.25 -3.02 25.67
N VAL A 170 11.53 -3.15 24.55
CA VAL A 170 11.53 -4.40 23.77
C VAL A 170 12.36 -4.21 22.51
N ASP A 171 13.42 -5.00 22.35
CA ASP A 171 14.09 -5.13 21.06
C ASP A 171 13.43 -6.21 20.20
N GLU A 172 13.54 -6.05 18.88
CA GLU A 172 12.91 -6.90 17.87
C GLU A 172 11.43 -7.23 18.16
N ILE A 173 10.61 -6.20 18.42
CA ILE A 173 9.18 -6.30 18.72
C ILE A 173 8.41 -7.12 17.69
N GLY A 174 8.78 -7.11 16.41
CA GLY A 174 8.14 -7.98 15.41
C GLY A 174 8.25 -9.48 15.74
N SER A 175 9.32 -9.90 16.43
CA SER A 175 9.49 -11.28 16.90
C SER A 175 8.96 -11.49 18.32
N ASN A 176 8.92 -10.43 19.13
CA ASN A 176 8.61 -10.49 20.56
C ASN A 176 7.19 -9.99 20.91
N LEU A 177 6.39 -9.55 19.94
CA LEU A 177 5.07 -8.97 20.16
C LEU A 177 4.15 -9.93 20.91
N ILE A 178 4.02 -11.16 20.39
CA ILE A 178 3.09 -12.17 20.93
C ILE A 178 3.44 -12.53 22.36
N ASN A 179 4.73 -12.71 22.65
CA ASN A 179 5.21 -13.07 23.99
C ASN A 179 5.01 -11.93 25.01
N ASN A 180 4.80 -10.70 24.55
CA ASN A 180 4.66 -9.51 25.38
C ASN A 180 3.23 -8.94 25.39
N LEU A 181 2.24 -9.61 24.82
CA LEU A 181 0.86 -9.11 24.80
C LEU A 181 0.29 -8.82 26.19
N GLU A 182 0.60 -9.64 27.20
CA GLU A 182 0.12 -9.39 28.56
C GLU A 182 0.70 -8.09 29.14
N ALA A 183 2.00 -7.85 28.94
CA ALA A 183 2.65 -6.60 29.34
C ALA A 183 2.06 -5.40 28.59
N LEU A 184 1.93 -5.51 27.27
CA LEU A 184 1.35 -4.46 26.42
C LEU A 184 -0.08 -4.11 26.84
N ASN A 185 -0.90 -5.08 27.23
CA ASN A 185 -2.25 -4.82 27.72
C ASN A 185 -2.24 -4.02 29.03
N VAL A 186 -1.35 -4.35 29.98
CA VAL A 186 -1.22 -3.58 31.23
C VAL A 186 -0.70 -2.16 30.97
N PHE A 187 0.23 -2.01 30.02
CA PHE A 187 0.80 -0.70 29.66
C PHE A 187 -0.23 0.23 29.00
N LEU A 188 -1.30 -0.28 28.36
CA LEU A 188 -2.39 0.56 27.86
C LEU A 188 -3.09 1.34 28.99
N GLU A 189 -3.35 0.68 30.13
CA GLU A 189 -3.99 1.30 31.29
C GLU A 189 -3.06 2.31 31.98
N LEU A 190 -1.77 2.02 32.05
CA LEU A 190 -0.78 2.83 32.76
C LEU A 190 -0.47 4.18 32.08
N TYR A 191 -0.65 4.30 30.77
CA TYR A 191 -0.11 5.46 30.05
C TYR A 191 -0.67 6.80 30.51
N ASP A 192 -1.99 6.90 30.73
CA ASP A 192 -2.64 8.19 30.91
C ASP A 192 -2.28 8.82 32.26
N GLN A 193 -2.51 8.07 33.35
CA GLN A 193 -2.35 8.52 34.73
C GLN A 193 -1.42 7.65 35.57
N GLY A 194 -0.81 6.59 35.03
CA GLY A 194 0.00 5.65 35.81
C GLY A 194 -0.84 4.76 36.74
N LEU A 195 -2.11 4.56 36.43
CA LEU A 195 -3.05 3.81 37.26
C LEU A 195 -3.35 2.46 36.62
N VAL A 196 -3.42 1.42 37.45
CA VAL A 196 -3.86 0.08 37.06
C VAL A 196 -4.53 -0.56 38.27
N LYS A 197 -5.61 -1.30 38.05
CA LYS A 197 -6.31 -2.00 39.14
C LYS A 197 -5.63 -3.34 39.45
N GLN A 198 -5.56 -3.72 40.72
CA GLN A 198 -5.09 -5.04 41.13
C GLN A 198 -6.10 -6.13 40.71
N LYS A 199 -5.59 -7.31 40.33
CA LYS A 199 -6.46 -8.48 40.15
C LYS A 199 -6.78 -9.03 41.55
N LEU A 200 -8.04 -9.31 41.83
CA LEU A 200 -8.44 -9.91 43.10
C LEU A 200 -8.00 -11.38 43.12
N VAL A 201 -6.96 -11.70 43.87
CA VAL A 201 -6.48 -13.06 44.10
C VAL A 201 -6.92 -13.57 45.48
N LYS A 202 -7.07 -14.89 45.61
CA LYS A 202 -7.40 -15.54 46.89
C LYS A 202 -6.25 -15.34 47.86
N ASN A 203 -6.55 -14.88 49.08
CA ASN A 203 -5.57 -14.73 50.14
C ASN A 203 -5.20 -16.11 50.70
N THR A 204 -3.93 -16.51 50.61
CA THR A 204 -3.45 -17.81 51.12
C THR A 204 -2.18 -17.61 51.96
N ALA A 205 -1.76 -18.62 52.72
CA ALA A 205 -0.53 -18.55 53.52
C ALA A 205 0.72 -18.34 52.64
N GLU A 206 0.69 -18.81 51.39
CA GLU A 206 1.76 -18.64 50.39
C GLU A 206 1.62 -17.33 49.59
N ASN A 207 0.44 -16.70 49.59
CA ASN A 207 0.15 -15.48 48.85
C ASN A 207 -0.73 -14.55 49.69
N VAL A 208 -0.07 -13.91 50.66
CA VAL A 208 -0.70 -12.93 51.54
C VAL A 208 -0.82 -11.61 50.80
N ARG A 209 -2.04 -11.10 50.65
CA ARG A 209 -2.28 -9.77 50.07
C ARG A 209 -1.82 -8.69 51.05
N GLY A 210 -0.90 -7.85 50.60
CA GLY A 210 -0.55 -6.61 51.28
C GLY A 210 -1.71 -5.61 51.26
N GLU A 211 -1.59 -4.58 52.08
CA GLU A 211 -2.49 -3.43 52.02
C GLU A 211 -2.34 -2.72 50.66
N GLU A 212 -3.45 -2.35 50.03
CA GLU A 212 -3.41 -1.67 48.74
C GLU A 212 -2.84 -0.26 48.90
N LEU A 213 -1.78 0.03 48.16
CA LEU A 213 -1.23 1.38 48.05
C LEU A 213 -1.85 2.06 46.83
N GLU A 214 -2.64 3.09 47.10
CA GLU A 214 -3.15 3.97 46.06
C GLU A 214 -2.05 4.92 45.59
N GLY A 215 -1.98 5.15 44.28
CA GLY A 215 -1.00 6.07 43.70
C GLY A 215 -0.76 5.85 42.22
N LYS A 216 -0.17 6.86 41.59
CA LYS A 216 0.22 6.83 40.19
C LYS A 216 1.61 6.23 40.07
N THR A 217 1.89 5.46 39.02
CA THR A 217 3.24 5.01 38.63
C THR A 217 3.44 5.29 37.15
N PRO A 218 4.21 6.35 36.80
CA PRO A 218 4.56 6.63 35.41
C PRO A 218 5.14 5.40 34.72
N ALA A 219 4.78 5.22 33.45
CA ALA A 219 5.26 4.11 32.63
C ALA A 219 5.76 4.64 31.29
N ASN A 220 6.95 4.22 30.88
CA ASN A 220 7.54 4.51 29.59
C ASN A 220 7.67 3.22 28.78
N MET A 221 7.52 3.31 27.47
CA MET A 221 7.63 2.16 26.59
C MET A 221 8.43 2.50 25.33
N LEU A 222 9.37 1.64 24.97
CA LEU A 222 10.10 1.71 23.71
C LEU A 222 10.08 0.35 23.03
N LEU A 223 9.47 0.31 21.84
CA LEU A 223 9.36 -0.89 21.03
C LEU A 223 10.22 -0.74 19.78
N PHE A 224 11.32 -1.48 19.68
CA PHE A 224 12.19 -1.50 18.50
C PHE A 224 11.91 -2.70 17.64
N GLY A 225 11.91 -2.56 16.32
CA GLY A 225 11.74 -3.71 15.45
C GLY A 225 12.18 -3.51 14.02
N THR A 226 12.03 -4.55 13.22
CA THR A 226 12.11 -4.45 11.76
C THR A 226 10.70 -4.44 11.18
N PRO A 227 10.40 -3.55 10.21
CA PRO A 227 9.08 -3.53 9.55
C PRO A 227 8.73 -4.88 8.94
N ALA A 228 9.71 -5.61 8.40
CA ALA A 228 9.48 -6.91 7.75
C ALA A 228 8.98 -8.02 8.71
N LYS A 229 9.34 -7.95 10.00
CA LYS A 229 8.89 -8.92 11.00
C LYS A 229 7.56 -8.51 11.64
N LEU A 230 7.40 -7.22 11.92
CA LEU A 230 6.17 -6.70 12.53
C LEU A 230 5.01 -6.65 11.53
N LEU A 231 5.30 -6.35 10.26
CA LEU A 231 4.33 -6.22 9.19
C LEU A 231 4.54 -7.38 8.20
N ASN A 232 4.26 -8.61 8.65
CA ASN A 232 4.53 -9.83 7.91
C ASN A 232 3.29 -10.41 7.18
N GLY A 233 2.09 -9.87 7.42
CA GLY A 233 0.80 -10.38 6.94
C GLY A 233 0.30 -11.62 7.68
N GLY A 234 0.88 -11.93 8.85
CA GLY A 234 0.46 -13.00 9.74
C GLY A 234 -0.09 -12.46 11.07
N LYS A 235 -0.20 -13.35 12.06
CA LYS A 235 -0.80 -13.05 13.37
C LYS A 235 -0.12 -11.89 14.09
N GLU A 236 1.20 -11.76 13.98
CA GLU A 236 1.94 -10.66 14.62
C GLU A 236 1.47 -9.30 14.10
N GLU A 237 1.19 -9.20 12.80
CA GLU A 237 0.66 -7.98 12.22
C GLU A 237 -0.77 -7.72 12.67
N ASP A 238 -1.65 -8.74 12.64
CA ASP A 238 -3.05 -8.60 13.07
C ASP A 238 -3.15 -8.10 14.53
N GLU A 239 -2.37 -8.69 15.43
CA GLU A 239 -2.30 -8.25 16.83
C GLU A 239 -1.71 -6.84 16.96
N PHE A 240 -0.73 -6.48 16.12
CA PHE A 240 -0.19 -5.12 16.11
C PHE A 240 -1.24 -4.08 15.71
N TYR A 241 -2.04 -4.33 14.68
CA TYR A 241 -3.13 -3.44 14.30
C TYR A 241 -4.22 -3.37 15.38
N SER A 242 -4.57 -4.50 15.99
CA SER A 242 -5.49 -4.55 17.14
C SER A 242 -5.00 -3.69 18.31
N LEU A 243 -3.70 -3.74 18.62
CA LEU A 243 -3.08 -2.89 19.65
C LEU A 243 -3.16 -1.39 19.28
N LEU A 244 -2.92 -1.04 18.01
CA LEU A 244 -3.07 0.33 17.52
C LEU A 244 -4.50 0.85 17.72
N GLU A 245 -5.49 0.08 17.28
CA GLU A 245 -6.93 0.37 17.41
C GLU A 245 -7.35 0.51 18.88
N THR A 246 -6.93 -0.43 19.73
CA THR A 246 -7.27 -0.44 21.17
C THR A 246 -6.69 0.77 21.90
N GLY A 247 -5.61 1.36 21.38
CA GLY A 247 -5.20 2.70 21.75
C GLY A 247 -3.71 2.96 21.80
N TYR A 248 -2.87 2.11 21.21
CA TYR A 248 -1.45 2.45 21.02
C TYR A 248 -1.26 3.54 19.97
N ALA A 249 -2.13 3.65 18.96
CA ALA A 249 -2.08 4.72 17.95
C ALA A 249 -2.10 6.12 18.61
N ARG A 250 -3.03 6.32 19.55
CA ARG A 250 -3.15 7.60 20.29
C ARG A 250 -2.08 7.86 21.34
N ARG A 251 -1.26 6.87 21.73
CA ARG A 251 -0.28 6.98 22.85
C ARG A 251 1.17 6.97 22.41
N CYS A 252 1.48 6.28 21.32
CA CYS A 252 2.84 6.15 20.83
C CYS A 252 3.27 7.33 19.95
N LEU A 253 4.55 7.67 20.06
CA LEU A 253 5.31 8.29 18.99
C LEU A 253 5.83 7.20 18.04
N PHE A 254 5.87 7.47 16.75
CA PHE A 254 6.26 6.53 15.71
C PHE A 254 7.47 7.04 14.95
N GLY A 255 8.49 6.21 14.82
CA GLY A 255 9.63 6.44 13.94
C GLY A 255 9.82 5.26 12.99
N MET A 256 9.56 5.49 11.71
CA MET A 256 9.79 4.54 10.64
C MET A 256 10.85 5.12 9.71
N SER A 257 11.90 4.35 9.45
CA SER A 257 12.88 4.71 8.45
C SER A 257 12.97 3.63 7.40
N THR A 258 12.89 4.01 6.13
CA THR A 258 13.44 3.22 5.03
C THR A 258 14.96 3.43 5.03
N ARG A 259 15.72 2.41 4.62
CA ARG A 259 17.20 2.49 4.69
C ARG A 259 17.71 3.42 3.59
N GLU A 260 18.12 4.63 3.95
CA GLU A 260 19.01 5.44 3.12
C GLU A 260 20.44 5.27 3.63
N ARG A 261 21.29 4.55 2.87
CA ARG A 261 22.70 4.41 3.25
C ARG A 261 23.41 5.75 3.01
N ALA A 262 23.75 6.45 4.08
CA ALA A 262 24.67 7.60 4.04
C ALA A 262 26.08 7.21 3.51
N ALA A 263 26.40 5.91 3.51
CA ALA A 263 27.67 5.36 3.00
C ALA A 263 27.95 5.63 1.51
N HIS A 264 26.98 6.13 0.74
CA HIS A 264 27.21 6.58 -0.64
C HIS A 264 27.63 8.06 -0.75
N LYS A 265 27.62 8.84 0.34
CA LYS A 265 27.91 10.29 0.32
C LYS A 265 29.24 10.70 0.97
N LEU A 266 29.79 9.89 1.87
CA LEU A 266 31.02 10.21 2.60
C LEU A 266 32.16 9.26 2.23
N THR A 267 33.38 9.80 2.06
CA THR A 267 34.56 8.96 1.85
C THR A 267 34.97 8.23 3.14
N PRO A 268 35.67 7.09 3.07
CA PRO A 268 36.19 6.40 4.25
C PRO A 268 37.01 7.30 5.18
N GLU A 269 37.76 8.27 4.64
CA GLU A 269 38.54 9.24 5.40
C GLU A 269 37.63 10.20 6.20
N GLN A 270 36.54 10.67 5.59
CA GLN A 270 35.55 11.52 6.26
C GLN A 270 34.80 10.76 7.36
N ILE A 271 34.45 9.49 7.09
CA ILE A 271 33.84 8.60 8.08
C ILE A 271 34.79 8.40 9.27
N PHE A 272 36.06 8.10 9.00
CA PHE A 272 37.07 7.91 10.04
C PHE A 272 37.34 9.19 10.85
N ALA A 273 37.39 10.35 10.20
CA ALA A 273 37.51 11.65 10.84
C ALA A 273 36.32 11.91 11.79
N ASN A 274 35.09 11.64 11.35
CA ASN A 274 33.88 11.78 12.17
C ASN A 274 33.89 10.84 13.38
N LEU A 275 34.32 9.59 13.21
CA LEU A 275 34.42 8.62 14.31
C LEU A 275 35.47 9.02 15.34
N LYS A 276 36.58 9.63 14.90
CA LYS A 276 37.69 10.11 15.74
C LYS A 276 37.49 11.51 16.32
N ASP A 277 36.42 12.21 15.95
CA ASP A 277 36.22 13.59 16.40
C ASP A 277 36.11 13.64 17.93
N LYS A 278 37.10 14.30 18.55
CA LYS A 278 37.18 14.51 20.01
C LYS A 278 36.05 15.39 20.53
N SER A 279 35.40 16.18 19.66
CA SER A 279 34.23 17.00 20.02
C SER A 279 33.05 16.12 20.46
N ASN A 280 32.87 14.96 19.83
CA ASN A 280 31.81 14.01 20.16
C ASN A 280 31.95 13.45 21.58
N ASN A 281 33.19 13.17 22.02
CA ASN A 281 33.42 12.67 23.38
C ASN A 281 33.20 13.75 24.44
N LYS A 282 33.57 15.01 24.14
CA LYS A 282 33.27 16.15 25.02
C LYS A 282 31.76 16.38 25.13
N LEU A 283 31.02 16.25 24.03
CA LEU A 283 29.57 16.35 24.02
C LEU A 283 28.92 15.25 24.85
N LEU A 284 29.35 13.98 24.67
CA LEU A 284 28.87 12.85 25.48
C LEU A 284 29.08 13.08 26.97
N GLU A 285 30.29 13.50 27.36
CA GLU A 285 30.61 13.77 28.75
C GLU A 285 29.78 14.92 29.33
N ARG A 286 29.58 16.00 28.56
CA ARG A 286 28.70 17.12 28.96
C ARG A 286 27.26 16.64 29.17
N LEU A 287 26.72 15.86 28.25
CA LEU A 287 25.36 15.31 28.35
C LEU A 287 25.23 14.37 29.55
N ALA A 288 26.22 13.50 29.77
CA ALA A 288 26.23 12.58 30.91
C ALA A 288 26.25 13.31 32.25
N ASN A 289 27.10 14.35 32.39
CA ASN A 289 27.16 15.17 33.59
C ASN A 289 25.87 15.98 33.78
N HIS A 290 25.28 16.51 32.71
CA HIS A 290 23.99 17.18 32.77
C HIS A 290 22.90 16.25 33.29
N PHE A 291 22.79 15.05 32.71
CA PHE A 291 21.81 14.06 33.15
C PHE A 291 22.08 13.56 34.56
N GLU A 292 23.33 13.40 34.99
CA GLU A 292 23.65 13.10 36.39
C GLU A 292 23.07 14.14 37.36
N LEU A 293 23.12 15.43 37.01
CA LEU A 293 22.54 16.50 37.82
C LEU A 293 21.02 16.44 37.87
N LEU A 294 20.35 15.86 36.88
CA LEU A 294 18.89 15.68 36.89
C LEU A 294 18.45 14.58 37.86
N ALA A 295 19.33 13.63 38.19
CA ALA A 295 19.07 12.57 39.16
C ALA A 295 19.27 13.03 40.61
N ASP A 296 19.32 14.33 40.91
CA ASP A 296 19.51 14.84 42.27
C ASP A 296 18.23 14.68 43.12
N PRO A 297 18.31 14.21 44.38
CA PRO A 297 17.16 14.08 45.27
C PRO A 297 16.32 15.37 45.41
N SER A 298 16.94 16.56 45.33
CA SER A 298 16.23 17.85 45.41
C SER A 298 15.31 18.14 44.22
N LYS A 299 15.52 17.46 43.08
CA LYS A 299 14.69 17.58 41.87
C LYS A 299 13.54 16.57 41.83
N PHE A 300 13.44 15.70 42.83
CA PHE A 300 12.40 14.68 42.90
C PHE A 300 11.00 15.29 43.03
N GLY A 301 10.02 14.69 42.34
CA GLY A 301 8.61 15.05 42.44
C GLY A 301 8.27 16.44 41.89
N GLN A 302 9.14 16.99 41.02
CA GLN A 302 8.94 18.32 40.44
C GLN A 302 7.58 18.42 39.74
N ARG A 303 6.81 19.45 40.10
CA ARG A 303 5.56 19.84 39.44
C ARG A 303 5.86 21.03 38.55
N ILE A 304 5.88 20.80 37.25
CA ILE A 304 6.20 21.82 36.25
C ILE A 304 4.87 22.48 35.84
N PRO A 305 4.63 23.74 36.21
CA PRO A 305 3.41 24.45 35.84
C PRO A 305 3.33 24.66 34.33
N MET A 306 2.13 24.49 33.79
CA MET A 306 1.78 24.87 32.43
C MET A 306 1.07 26.24 32.47
N PRO A 307 1.71 27.33 32.01
CA PRO A 307 1.09 28.64 31.99
C PRO A 307 -0.17 28.67 31.11
N GLU A 308 -1.11 29.54 31.45
CA GLU A 308 -2.38 29.69 30.71
C GLU A 308 -2.19 29.86 29.20
N ALA A 309 -1.22 30.70 28.77
CA ALA A 309 -0.92 30.91 27.36
C ALA A 309 -0.53 29.61 26.63
N VAL A 310 0.23 28.73 27.29
CA VAL A 310 0.64 27.43 26.74
C VAL A 310 -0.53 26.45 26.74
N SER A 311 -1.35 26.46 27.80
CA SER A 311 -2.58 25.64 27.86
C SER A 311 -3.58 26.02 26.77
N VAL A 312 -3.80 27.32 26.52
CA VAL A 312 -4.67 27.81 25.45
C VAL A 312 -4.15 27.37 24.07
N GLU A 313 -2.84 27.46 23.83
CA GLU A 313 -2.28 27.03 22.54
C GLU A 313 -2.35 25.51 22.36
N LEU A 314 -2.16 24.73 23.42
CA LEU A 314 -2.38 23.29 23.39
C LEU A 314 -3.83 22.93 23.07
N ILE A 315 -4.80 23.67 23.62
CA ILE A 315 -6.22 23.49 23.30
C ILE A 315 -6.51 23.88 21.84
N ARG A 316 -5.90 24.96 21.34
CA ARG A 316 -5.99 25.33 19.92
C ARG A 316 -5.49 24.21 19.01
N TYR A 317 -4.34 23.62 19.34
CA TYR A 317 -3.79 22.47 18.62
C TYR A 317 -4.72 21.25 18.69
N LYS A 318 -5.29 20.96 19.88
CA LYS A 318 -6.30 19.90 20.04
C LYS A 318 -7.49 20.11 19.09
N SER A 319 -8.08 21.31 19.05
CA SER A 319 -9.23 21.60 18.19
C SER A 319 -8.91 21.49 16.70
N ASP A 320 -7.70 21.87 16.29
CA ASP A 320 -7.23 21.68 14.91
C ASP A 320 -7.11 20.18 14.54
N CYS A 321 -6.53 19.38 15.44
CA CYS A 321 -6.44 17.94 15.25
C CYS A 321 -7.83 17.28 15.15
N GLU A 322 -8.76 17.64 16.03
CA GLU A 322 -10.14 17.11 16.01
C GLU A 322 -10.85 17.49 14.71
N ALA A 323 -10.75 18.75 14.26
CA ALA A 323 -11.35 19.19 13.01
C ALA A 323 -10.79 18.43 11.79
N ARG A 324 -9.47 18.25 11.72
CA ARG A 324 -8.83 17.44 10.66
C ARG A 324 -9.24 15.97 10.71
N ALA A 325 -9.44 15.41 11.90
CA ALA A 325 -9.89 14.03 12.06
C ALA A 325 -11.36 13.85 11.63
N ASP A 326 -12.21 14.83 11.87
CA ASP A 326 -13.62 14.81 11.47
C ASP A 326 -13.79 14.83 9.94
N GLU A 327 -12.87 15.47 9.21
CA GLU A 327 -12.85 15.47 7.74
C GLU A 327 -12.42 14.11 7.14
N MET A 328 -11.85 13.21 7.94
CA MET A 328 -11.35 11.94 7.44
C MET A 328 -12.44 10.85 7.33
N PRO A 329 -12.32 9.93 6.36
CA PRO A 329 -13.24 8.80 6.20
C PRO A 329 -13.31 7.92 7.46
N ASP A 330 -14.51 7.43 7.80
CA ASP A 330 -14.75 6.67 9.03
C ASP A 330 -13.96 5.37 9.12
N HIS A 331 -13.68 4.70 7.99
CA HIS A 331 -12.89 3.47 7.97
C HIS A 331 -11.40 3.68 8.35
N GLN A 332 -10.93 4.93 8.50
CA GLN A 332 -9.57 5.24 8.93
C GLN A 332 -9.47 5.42 10.45
N GLU A 333 -10.10 4.52 11.22
CA GLU A 333 -10.25 4.64 12.68
C GLU A 333 -8.91 4.86 13.41
N ILE A 334 -7.87 4.09 13.06
CA ILE A 334 -6.54 4.20 13.66
C ILE A 334 -5.95 5.61 13.46
N HIS A 335 -6.06 6.15 12.24
CA HIS A 335 -5.50 7.45 11.91
C HIS A 335 -6.34 8.58 12.55
N LYS A 336 -7.67 8.47 12.55
CA LYS A 336 -8.56 9.41 13.27
C LYS A 336 -8.24 9.43 14.77
N ALA A 337 -8.08 8.25 15.37
CA ALA A 337 -7.75 8.11 16.79
C ALA A 337 -6.38 8.70 17.13
N GLU A 338 -5.35 8.45 16.32
CA GLU A 338 -4.02 9.03 16.50
C GLU A 338 -4.06 10.55 16.42
N LEU A 339 -4.66 11.09 15.35
CA LEU A 339 -4.73 12.51 15.06
C LEU A 339 -5.45 13.27 16.18
N SER A 340 -6.65 12.83 16.57
CA SER A 340 -7.48 13.47 17.61
C SER A 340 -6.80 13.54 18.98
N HIS A 341 -5.76 12.73 19.22
CA HIS A 341 -5.09 12.63 20.53
C HIS A 341 -3.63 13.14 20.51
N ARG A 342 -3.16 13.72 19.41
CA ARG A 342 -1.79 14.25 19.30
C ARG A 342 -1.44 15.26 20.39
N TYR A 343 -2.39 16.10 20.77
CA TYR A 343 -2.19 17.11 21.81
C TYR A 343 -1.68 16.49 23.13
N PHE A 344 -2.17 15.30 23.51
CA PHE A 344 -1.78 14.68 24.78
C PHE A 344 -0.34 14.16 24.75
N LYS A 345 0.08 13.60 23.60
CA LYS A 345 1.48 13.22 23.35
C LYS A 345 2.40 14.44 23.36
N ALA A 346 2.01 15.52 22.68
CA ALA A 346 2.76 16.76 22.64
C ALA A 346 2.91 17.39 24.03
N MET A 347 1.84 17.39 24.83
CA MET A 347 1.86 17.89 26.20
C MET A 347 2.87 17.15 27.08
N LYS A 348 2.84 15.81 27.09
CA LYS A 348 3.79 15.00 27.88
C LYS A 348 5.23 15.19 27.42
N LEU A 349 5.45 15.28 26.10
CA LEU A 349 6.78 15.53 25.53
C LEU A 349 7.31 16.93 25.87
N ALA A 350 6.47 17.96 25.83
CA ALA A 350 6.83 19.30 26.26
C ALA A 350 7.21 19.35 27.75
N GLY A 351 6.56 18.53 28.59
CA GLY A 351 6.97 18.33 29.98
C GLY A 351 8.33 17.66 30.12
N ALA A 352 8.63 16.65 29.30
CA ALA A 352 9.95 16.02 29.27
C ALA A 352 11.05 17.02 28.86
N TYR A 353 10.78 17.88 27.87
CA TYR A 353 11.68 18.98 27.50
C TYR A 353 11.90 19.96 28.65
N ALA A 354 10.82 20.44 29.27
CA ALA A 354 10.92 21.35 30.41
C ALA A 354 11.73 20.76 31.58
N PHE A 355 11.58 19.46 31.86
CA PHE A 355 12.33 18.77 32.90
C PHE A 355 13.84 18.72 32.59
N VAL A 356 14.21 18.36 31.35
CA VAL A 356 15.64 18.24 30.99
C VAL A 356 16.34 19.59 30.84
N ASP A 357 15.59 20.64 30.52
CA ASP A 357 16.09 22.02 30.48
C ASP A 357 16.10 22.67 31.88
N GLU A 358 15.65 21.96 32.92
CA GLU A 358 15.47 22.48 34.28
C GLU A 358 14.59 23.75 34.31
N SER A 359 13.66 23.84 33.36
CA SER A 359 12.79 24.99 33.20
C SER A 359 11.74 25.01 34.32
N PRO A 360 11.50 26.18 34.94
CA PRO A 360 10.52 26.29 36.02
C PRO A 360 9.09 26.10 35.53
N THR A 361 8.82 26.26 34.23
CA THR A 361 7.50 26.10 33.60
C THR A 361 7.64 25.51 32.20
N VAL A 362 6.54 25.01 31.62
CA VAL A 362 6.51 24.67 30.19
C VAL A 362 6.47 25.97 29.38
N THR A 363 7.43 26.16 28.48
CA THR A 363 7.49 27.33 27.60
C THR A 363 6.74 27.07 26.30
N MET A 364 6.44 28.14 25.55
CA MET A 364 5.84 28.02 24.22
C MET A 364 6.75 27.27 23.24
N ASP A 365 8.07 27.43 23.38
CA ASP A 365 9.06 26.72 22.54
C ASP A 365 9.08 25.22 22.83
N HIS A 366 8.95 24.80 24.11
CA HIS A 366 8.80 23.37 24.44
C HIS A 366 7.55 22.77 23.80
N LEU A 367 6.42 23.51 23.84
CA LEU A 367 5.18 23.06 23.24
C LEU A 367 5.30 22.93 21.71
N TRP A 368 5.80 23.95 21.01
CA TRP A 368 5.95 23.90 19.56
C TRP A 368 6.94 22.84 19.09
N ALA A 369 8.09 22.70 19.76
CA ALA A 369 9.05 21.63 19.48
C ALA A 369 8.41 20.24 19.64
N ALA A 370 7.57 20.06 20.67
CA ALA A 370 6.85 18.82 20.89
C ALA A 370 5.78 18.56 19.81
N ILE A 371 4.97 19.58 19.47
CA ILE A 371 3.97 19.51 18.39
C ILE A 371 4.65 19.09 17.08
N LYS A 372 5.79 19.71 16.74
CA LYS A 372 6.54 19.37 15.52
C LYS A 372 6.91 17.89 15.47
N LEU A 373 7.50 17.34 16.55
CA LEU A 373 7.85 15.92 16.59
C LEU A 373 6.61 15.01 16.53
N VAL A 374 5.50 15.40 17.17
CA VAL A 374 4.27 14.60 17.14
C VAL A 374 3.63 14.57 15.74
N GLU A 375 3.65 15.67 15.00
CA GLU A 375 3.18 15.72 13.61
C GLU A 375 4.05 14.87 12.68
N GLU A 376 5.38 14.95 12.79
CA GLU A 376 6.31 14.09 12.06
C GLU A 376 6.11 12.60 12.40
N SER A 377 5.89 12.29 13.68
CA SER A 377 5.52 10.95 14.14
C SER A 377 4.21 10.47 13.51
N GLY A 378 3.21 11.35 13.41
CA GLY A 378 1.93 11.03 12.76
C GLY A 378 2.11 10.68 11.28
N ALA A 379 2.93 11.44 10.56
CA ALA A 379 3.31 11.12 9.18
C ALA A 379 4.03 9.75 9.09
N SER A 380 4.88 9.44 10.06
CA SER A 380 5.55 8.13 10.14
C SER A 380 4.57 6.97 10.38
N LEU A 381 3.51 7.16 11.16
CA LEU A 381 2.46 6.14 11.32
C LEU A 381 1.76 5.87 9.99
N MET A 382 1.52 6.90 9.18
CA MET A 382 0.93 6.71 7.85
C MET A 382 1.81 5.88 6.93
N GLY A 383 3.14 5.99 7.04
CA GLY A 383 4.07 5.08 6.37
C GLY A 383 3.91 3.62 6.78
N ILE A 384 3.56 3.36 8.06
CA ILE A 384 3.28 2.02 8.58
C ILE A 384 1.94 1.49 8.05
N LEU A 385 0.88 2.32 8.07
CA LEU A 385 -0.47 1.93 7.66
C LEU A 385 -0.61 1.74 6.15
N ASN A 386 0.04 2.60 5.35
CA ASN A 386 -0.02 2.59 3.89
C ASN A 386 1.02 1.66 3.24
N ARG A 387 1.53 0.66 3.98
CA ARG A 387 2.54 -0.26 3.45
C ARG A 387 2.03 -0.99 2.21
N GLU A 388 2.95 -1.25 1.30
CA GLU A 388 2.67 -2.05 0.12
C GLU A 388 2.26 -3.48 0.53
N LYS A 389 1.03 -3.85 0.17
CA LYS A 389 0.42 -5.15 0.52
C LYS A 389 1.15 -6.30 -0.18
N ASN A 390 1.13 -7.49 0.42
CA ASN A 390 1.88 -8.65 -0.06
C ASN A 390 1.51 -9.04 -1.51
N TYR A 391 0.22 -8.97 -1.89
CA TYR A 391 -0.22 -9.27 -3.26
C TYR A 391 0.32 -8.25 -4.30
N VAL A 392 0.56 -6.99 -3.89
CA VAL A 392 1.16 -5.97 -4.76
C VAL A 392 2.62 -6.30 -5.03
N LYS A 393 3.36 -6.65 -3.96
CA LYS A 393 4.75 -7.09 -4.06
C LYS A 393 4.88 -8.34 -4.94
N LEU A 394 3.96 -9.28 -4.81
CA LEU A 394 3.90 -10.49 -5.64
C LEU A 394 3.71 -10.14 -7.12
N ALA A 395 2.74 -9.29 -7.46
CA ALA A 395 2.50 -8.87 -8.83
C ALA A 395 3.73 -8.20 -9.47
N LYS A 396 4.36 -7.27 -8.75
CA LYS A 396 5.60 -6.61 -9.18
C LYS A 396 6.75 -7.60 -9.35
N PHE A 397 6.91 -8.54 -8.41
CA PHE A 397 7.94 -9.57 -8.47
C PHE A 397 7.80 -10.41 -9.74
N ILE A 398 6.62 -11.00 -9.97
CA ILE A 398 6.34 -11.84 -11.15
C ILE A 398 6.57 -11.04 -12.45
N ALA A 399 6.13 -9.79 -12.50
CA ALA A 399 6.32 -8.92 -13.67
C ALA A 399 7.79 -8.56 -13.95
N SER A 400 8.62 -8.50 -12.90
CA SER A 400 10.04 -8.14 -13.00
C SER A 400 10.98 -9.33 -13.15
N ALA A 401 10.51 -10.56 -12.95
CA ALA A 401 11.35 -11.76 -12.93
C ALA A 401 11.98 -12.07 -14.30
N GLY A 402 11.30 -11.72 -15.40
CA GLY A 402 11.77 -11.95 -16.77
C GLY A 402 11.80 -13.43 -17.22
N THR A 403 11.47 -14.36 -16.33
CA THR A 403 11.38 -15.80 -16.58
C THR A 403 10.08 -16.36 -16.00
N GLU A 404 9.70 -17.56 -16.41
CA GLU A 404 8.61 -18.30 -15.76
C GLU A 404 9.03 -18.71 -14.33
N LEU A 405 8.08 -18.62 -13.40
CA LEU A 405 8.24 -18.92 -11.99
C LEU A 405 7.25 -20.01 -11.57
N THR A 406 7.72 -21.00 -10.82
CA THR A 406 6.88 -21.97 -10.14
C THR A 406 6.47 -21.47 -8.75
N HIS A 407 5.53 -22.16 -8.11
CA HIS A 407 5.24 -21.93 -6.69
C HIS A 407 6.48 -22.09 -5.79
N ALA A 408 7.40 -23.00 -6.14
CA ALA A 408 8.64 -23.21 -5.38
C ALA A 408 9.57 -21.99 -5.48
N ASP A 409 9.77 -21.45 -6.68
CA ASP A 409 10.63 -20.27 -6.90
C ASP A 409 10.11 -19.05 -6.14
N MET A 410 8.79 -18.86 -6.12
CA MET A 410 8.15 -17.79 -5.36
C MET A 410 8.28 -18.01 -3.85
N MET A 411 8.15 -19.25 -3.35
CA MET A 411 8.34 -19.57 -1.93
C MET A 411 9.75 -19.31 -1.44
N ASP A 412 10.75 -19.63 -2.27
CA ASP A 412 12.16 -19.43 -1.95
C ASP A 412 12.54 -17.94 -2.00
N SER A 413 12.00 -17.20 -2.96
CA SER A 413 12.33 -15.79 -3.18
C SER A 413 11.54 -14.83 -2.28
N LEU A 414 10.29 -15.17 -1.92
CA LEU A 414 9.37 -14.27 -1.23
C LEU A 414 9.00 -14.82 0.16
N PRO A 415 9.56 -14.26 1.25
CA PRO A 415 9.29 -14.72 2.61
C PRO A 415 7.81 -14.70 3.03
N PHE A 416 7.00 -13.84 2.39
CA PHE A 416 5.57 -13.71 2.63
C PHE A 416 4.70 -14.66 1.80
N PHE A 417 5.25 -15.32 0.76
CA PHE A 417 4.51 -16.24 -0.10
C PHE A 417 4.53 -17.66 0.47
N LYS A 418 3.86 -17.86 1.61
CA LYS A 418 3.83 -19.12 2.37
C LYS A 418 2.40 -19.53 2.72
N GLY A 419 2.24 -20.73 3.28
CA GLY A 419 0.94 -21.24 3.76
C GLY A 419 0.34 -22.33 2.87
N SER A 420 -0.97 -22.56 3.07
CA SER A 420 -1.75 -23.57 2.35
C SER A 420 -1.87 -23.23 0.85
N ALA A 421 -2.22 -24.23 0.04
CA ALA A 421 -2.48 -24.02 -1.39
C ALA A 421 -3.61 -22.99 -1.62
N GLY A 422 -4.64 -22.97 -0.77
CA GLY A 422 -5.73 -21.99 -0.83
C GLY A 422 -5.25 -20.55 -0.63
N ALA A 423 -4.44 -20.29 0.40
CA ALA A 423 -3.93 -18.95 0.69
C ALA A 423 -3.02 -18.42 -0.45
N LYS A 424 -2.21 -19.28 -1.06
CA LYS A 424 -1.37 -18.91 -2.20
C LYS A 424 -2.20 -18.59 -3.45
N SER A 425 -3.23 -19.40 -3.72
CA SER A 425 -4.15 -19.18 -4.83
C SER A 425 -4.91 -17.85 -4.69
N GLU A 426 -5.37 -17.54 -3.48
CA GLU A 426 -5.99 -16.25 -3.17
C GLU A 426 -5.02 -15.09 -3.37
N MET A 427 -3.77 -15.20 -2.89
CA MET A 427 -2.76 -14.16 -3.06
C MET A 427 -2.43 -13.91 -4.54
N LEU A 428 -2.33 -14.96 -5.36
CA LEU A 428 -2.14 -14.85 -6.81
C LEU A 428 -3.36 -14.22 -7.51
N THR A 429 -4.57 -14.53 -7.03
CA THR A 429 -5.80 -13.92 -7.54
C THR A 429 -5.81 -12.42 -7.26
N LEU A 430 -5.49 -12.01 -6.03
CA LEU A 430 -5.37 -10.60 -5.66
C LEU A 430 -4.24 -9.88 -6.41
N ALA A 431 -3.10 -10.56 -6.61
CA ALA A 431 -1.97 -10.02 -7.38
C ALA A 431 -2.35 -9.79 -8.85
N THR A 432 -3.08 -10.72 -9.45
CA THR A 432 -3.58 -10.60 -10.83
C THR A 432 -4.58 -9.46 -10.96
N ALA A 433 -5.53 -9.34 -10.02
CA ALA A 433 -6.52 -8.27 -10.00
C ALA A 433 -5.89 -6.89 -9.81
N TRP A 434 -4.90 -6.77 -8.93
CA TRP A 434 -4.14 -5.54 -8.74
C TRP A 434 -3.28 -5.21 -9.95
N GLY A 435 -2.60 -6.20 -10.51
CA GLY A 435 -1.76 -6.04 -11.71
C GLY A 435 -2.53 -5.46 -12.87
N TYR A 436 -3.75 -5.96 -13.12
CA TYR A 436 -4.64 -5.45 -14.17
C TYR A 436 -4.87 -3.93 -14.06
N LYS A 437 -5.20 -3.43 -12.86
CA LYS A 437 -5.43 -1.99 -12.63
C LYS A 437 -4.17 -1.13 -12.77
N ASN A 438 -3.00 -1.76 -12.82
CA ASN A 438 -1.70 -1.10 -12.85
C ASN A 438 -0.89 -1.51 -14.11
N HIS A 439 -1.58 -1.91 -15.18
CA HIS A 439 -0.99 -2.27 -16.47
C HIS A 439 0.04 -3.41 -16.41
N ILE A 440 -0.18 -4.38 -15.51
CA ILE A 440 0.62 -5.60 -15.39
C ILE A 440 -0.27 -6.80 -15.72
N VAL A 441 0.17 -7.63 -16.67
CA VAL A 441 -0.48 -8.89 -17.01
C VAL A 441 0.32 -10.04 -16.43
N LEU A 442 -0.36 -10.90 -15.66
CA LEU A 442 0.19 -12.16 -15.17
C LEU A 442 -0.38 -13.30 -16.02
N LYS A 443 0.49 -14.14 -16.57
CA LYS A 443 0.16 -15.31 -17.40
C LYS A 443 0.39 -16.58 -16.58
N LYS A 444 -0.51 -17.55 -16.77
CA LYS A 444 -0.46 -18.87 -16.11
C LYS A 444 -0.37 -19.98 -17.15
N SER A 445 0.68 -20.79 -17.10
CA SER A 445 0.88 -21.96 -17.97
C SER A 445 0.93 -23.25 -17.14
N PHE A 446 0.55 -24.37 -17.76
CA PHE A 446 0.65 -25.71 -17.19
C PHE A 446 1.52 -26.58 -18.09
N THR A 447 2.58 -27.15 -17.52
CA THR A 447 3.45 -28.10 -18.22
C THR A 447 3.68 -29.29 -17.30
N ASP A 448 3.31 -30.50 -17.74
CA ASP A 448 3.46 -31.75 -16.99
C ASP A 448 2.86 -31.72 -15.56
N GLY A 449 1.74 -31.01 -15.39
CA GLY A 449 1.08 -30.84 -14.09
C GLY A 449 1.71 -29.80 -13.17
N ILE A 450 2.74 -29.09 -13.61
CA ILE A 450 3.39 -28.00 -12.89
C ILE A 450 2.83 -26.66 -13.38
N GLU A 451 2.43 -25.80 -12.44
CA GLU A 451 2.00 -24.42 -12.72
C GLU A 451 3.20 -23.49 -12.83
N PHE A 452 3.22 -22.72 -13.92
CA PHE A 452 4.19 -21.67 -14.19
C PHE A 452 3.48 -20.31 -14.28
N TYR A 453 4.12 -19.29 -13.73
CA TYR A 453 3.65 -17.90 -13.72
C TYR A 453 4.70 -17.01 -14.38
N SER A 454 4.26 -16.14 -15.28
CA SER A 454 5.09 -15.07 -15.84
C SER A 454 4.32 -13.76 -15.82
N GLY A 455 5.02 -12.63 -15.91
CA GLY A 455 4.36 -11.33 -15.92
C GLY A 455 5.07 -10.34 -16.82
N GLU A 456 4.30 -9.38 -17.36
CA GLU A 456 4.83 -8.27 -18.13
C GLU A 456 4.05 -6.98 -17.84
N ALA A 457 4.76 -5.85 -17.84
CA ALA A 457 4.15 -4.53 -17.83
C ALA A 457 3.77 -4.14 -19.26
N LEU A 458 2.52 -3.77 -19.47
CA LEU A 458 1.99 -3.37 -20.77
C LEU A 458 2.31 -1.90 -21.06
N LYS A 459 2.77 -1.62 -22.27
CA LYS A 459 2.92 -0.25 -22.79
C LYS A 459 1.61 0.15 -23.48
N GLU A 460 1.02 1.27 -23.07
CA GLU A 460 -0.15 1.83 -23.76
C GLU A 460 0.18 2.21 -25.21
N THR A 461 -0.78 2.03 -26.11
CA THR A 461 -0.66 2.43 -27.51
C THR A 461 -0.82 3.93 -27.64
N ASN A 462 0.16 4.59 -28.26
CA ASN A 462 0.05 5.97 -28.73
C ASN A 462 -0.33 5.93 -30.22
N LEU A 463 -1.45 6.56 -30.61
CA LEU A 463 -1.91 6.61 -32.00
C LEU A 463 -0.97 7.36 -32.95
N ASN A 464 -0.03 8.15 -32.42
CA ASN A 464 1.03 8.78 -33.19
C ASN A 464 2.29 7.90 -33.34
N GLU A 465 2.34 6.76 -32.63
CA GLU A 465 3.49 5.84 -32.59
C GLU A 465 3.08 4.40 -32.88
N LEU A 466 2.40 4.17 -34.01
CA LEU A 466 2.06 2.83 -34.44
C LEU A 466 3.26 2.11 -35.04
N LEU A 467 3.30 0.79 -34.82
CA LEU A 467 4.34 -0.10 -35.33
C LEU A 467 3.83 -0.82 -36.59
N LEU A 468 4.59 -0.71 -37.68
CA LEU A 468 4.40 -1.53 -38.87
C LEU A 468 5.72 -1.65 -39.65
N SER A 469 5.78 -2.60 -40.57
CA SER A 469 6.88 -2.69 -41.55
C SER A 469 6.34 -2.76 -42.96
N TRP A 470 7.01 -2.13 -43.92
CA TRP A 470 6.57 -2.05 -45.31
C TRP A 470 7.71 -2.18 -46.32
N SER A 471 7.41 -2.60 -47.56
CA SER A 471 8.37 -2.74 -48.66
C SER A 471 7.68 -2.69 -50.03
N ASN A 472 8.46 -2.51 -51.09
CA ASN A 472 8.06 -2.76 -52.48
C ASN A 472 8.37 -4.20 -52.95
N HIS A 473 8.88 -5.07 -52.07
CA HIS A 473 9.09 -6.49 -52.33
C HIS A 473 8.24 -7.35 -51.39
N GLU A 474 7.78 -8.50 -51.86
CA GLU A 474 6.86 -9.36 -51.09
C GLU A 474 7.47 -9.91 -49.79
N ALA A 475 8.80 -10.06 -49.75
CA ALA A 475 9.52 -10.69 -48.64
C ALA A 475 10.77 -9.94 -48.12
N TYR A 476 11.41 -9.06 -48.89
CA TYR A 476 12.75 -8.53 -48.57
C TYR A 476 12.71 -7.01 -48.49
N ARG A 477 13.76 -6.40 -47.94
CA ARG A 477 13.92 -4.93 -47.88
C ARG A 477 12.73 -4.25 -47.24
N TYR A 478 12.23 -4.82 -46.15
CA TYR A 478 11.23 -4.18 -45.33
C TYR A 478 11.87 -3.11 -44.46
N THR A 479 11.26 -1.93 -44.44
CA THR A 479 11.55 -0.84 -43.51
C THR A 479 10.59 -0.95 -42.32
N THR A 480 11.11 -0.91 -41.09
CA THR A 480 10.29 -0.91 -39.87
C THR A 480 10.10 0.51 -39.38
N GLU A 481 8.86 0.93 -39.23
CA GLU A 481 8.46 2.22 -38.68
C GLU A 481 7.85 2.02 -37.30
N THR A 482 8.32 2.76 -36.31
CA THR A 482 7.80 2.70 -34.92
C THR A 482 7.03 3.95 -34.52
N ALA A 483 6.88 4.90 -35.44
CA ALA A 483 6.35 6.24 -35.21
C ALA A 483 5.32 6.62 -36.29
N VAL A 484 4.42 5.68 -36.66
CA VAL A 484 3.41 5.93 -37.69
C VAL A 484 2.14 6.52 -37.07
N PRO A 485 1.70 7.72 -37.47
CA PRO A 485 0.41 8.24 -37.05
C PRO A 485 -0.75 7.49 -37.71
N PHE A 486 -1.76 7.12 -36.91
CA PHE A 486 -2.94 6.40 -37.38
C PHE A 486 -3.65 7.13 -38.53
N ASP A 487 -3.81 8.44 -38.39
CA ASP A 487 -4.51 9.29 -39.37
C ASP A 487 -3.73 9.45 -40.69
N GLN A 488 -2.48 8.98 -40.73
CA GLN A 488 -1.63 9.01 -41.92
C GLN A 488 -1.44 7.62 -42.54
N LEU A 489 -2.14 6.58 -42.04
CA LEU A 489 -2.06 5.24 -42.63
C LEU A 489 -2.46 5.23 -44.11
N ASP A 490 -3.36 6.13 -44.52
CA ASP A 490 -3.80 6.28 -45.91
C ASP A 490 -2.62 6.51 -46.89
N THR A 491 -1.56 7.18 -46.42
CA THR A 491 -0.35 7.47 -47.20
C THR A 491 0.33 6.18 -47.65
N LEU A 492 0.44 5.20 -46.74
CA LEU A 492 0.97 3.87 -47.07
C LEU A 492 -0.04 3.05 -47.88
N MET A 493 -1.32 3.06 -47.50
CA MET A 493 -2.35 2.21 -48.13
C MET A 493 -2.59 2.56 -49.61
N LYS A 494 -2.38 3.83 -50.00
CA LYS A 494 -2.51 4.33 -51.37
C LYS A 494 -1.24 4.19 -52.22
N LEU A 495 -0.14 3.65 -51.69
CA LEU A 495 1.03 3.36 -52.52
C LEU A 495 0.70 2.27 -53.54
N LYS A 496 1.29 2.35 -54.73
CA LYS A 496 1.16 1.31 -55.76
C LYS A 496 2.19 0.21 -55.52
N ASP A 497 1.75 -1.06 -55.58
CA ASP A 497 2.62 -2.24 -55.53
C ASP A 497 3.52 -2.33 -54.27
N HIS A 498 2.99 -1.90 -53.11
CA HIS A 498 3.68 -2.03 -51.83
C HIS A 498 3.02 -3.10 -50.93
N HIS A 499 3.81 -3.64 -50.02
CA HIS A 499 3.46 -4.68 -49.08
C HIS A 499 3.77 -4.24 -47.67
N TRP A 500 2.95 -4.64 -46.70
CA TRP A 500 3.17 -4.30 -45.30
C TRP A 500 2.71 -5.39 -44.33
N ILE A 501 3.22 -5.32 -43.11
CA ILE A 501 2.91 -6.20 -41.97
C ILE A 501 2.81 -5.37 -40.68
N THR A 502 2.23 -5.93 -39.62
CA THR A 502 2.00 -5.26 -38.32
C THR A 502 3.13 -5.42 -37.30
N HIS A 503 4.21 -6.13 -37.68
CA HIS A 503 5.32 -6.47 -36.78
C HIS A 503 6.65 -5.91 -37.28
N ALA A 504 7.55 -5.60 -36.35
CA ALA A 504 8.92 -5.25 -36.65
C ALA A 504 9.72 -6.46 -37.17
N LEU A 505 10.71 -6.19 -38.03
CA LEU A 505 11.69 -7.16 -38.52
C LEU A 505 13.12 -6.78 -38.12
N PRO A 506 14.02 -7.76 -37.86
CA PRO A 506 15.45 -7.53 -37.72
C PRO A 506 16.00 -6.75 -38.90
N ARG A 507 16.87 -5.77 -38.61
CA ARG A 507 17.47 -4.86 -39.62
C ARG A 507 16.46 -4.03 -40.43
N GLY A 508 15.19 -3.99 -40.03
CA GLY A 508 14.20 -3.14 -40.69
C GLY A 508 14.47 -1.64 -40.53
N ASN A 509 15.20 -1.23 -39.48
CA ASN A 509 15.70 0.15 -39.34
C ASN A 509 16.74 0.53 -40.42
N ALA A 510 17.39 -0.45 -41.05
CA ALA A 510 18.30 -0.28 -42.17
C ALA A 510 17.63 -0.58 -43.53
N SER A 511 16.30 -0.77 -43.55
CA SER A 511 15.54 -1.18 -44.75
C SER A 511 16.01 -2.51 -45.36
N GLU A 512 16.52 -3.43 -44.53
CA GLU A 512 16.99 -4.77 -44.92
C GLU A 512 16.13 -5.89 -44.30
N GLY A 513 14.93 -5.59 -43.80
CA GLY A 513 14.07 -6.58 -43.15
C GLY A 513 13.67 -7.72 -44.10
N HIS A 514 13.67 -8.95 -43.58
CA HIS A 514 13.24 -10.16 -44.29
C HIS A 514 12.01 -10.76 -43.60
N ARG A 515 10.86 -10.71 -44.27
CA ARG A 515 9.56 -11.19 -43.76
C ARG A 515 9.50 -12.72 -43.80
N THR A 516 9.78 -13.33 -42.65
CA THR A 516 9.44 -14.73 -42.33
C THR A 516 8.86 -14.78 -40.92
N GLU A 517 8.25 -15.91 -40.55
CA GLU A 517 7.67 -16.05 -39.21
C GLU A 517 8.73 -16.03 -38.11
N GLU A 518 9.92 -16.58 -38.39
CA GLU A 518 11.07 -16.59 -37.49
C GLU A 518 11.65 -15.19 -37.27
N ASN A 519 11.58 -14.34 -38.30
CA ASN A 519 12.09 -12.98 -38.25
C ASN A 519 11.06 -11.97 -37.70
N CYS A 520 9.82 -12.36 -37.41
CA CYS A 520 8.86 -11.43 -36.80
C CYS A 520 9.20 -11.22 -35.31
N LEU A 521 9.62 -10.00 -34.97
CA LEU A 521 9.91 -9.63 -33.58
C LEU A 521 8.61 -9.53 -32.77
N PRO A 522 8.58 -9.99 -31.50
CA PRO A 522 7.43 -9.81 -30.63
C PRO A 522 7.13 -8.32 -30.39
N GLY A 523 5.87 -7.93 -30.58
CA GLY A 523 5.42 -6.55 -30.44
C GLY A 523 4.51 -6.15 -31.59
N PHE A 524 3.24 -5.83 -31.30
CA PHE A 524 2.30 -5.23 -32.24
C PHE A 524 1.29 -4.38 -31.48
N ASN A 525 0.74 -3.37 -32.16
CA ASN A 525 -0.37 -2.55 -31.66
C ASN A 525 -1.45 -2.27 -32.73
N LEU A 526 -1.41 -3.06 -33.81
CA LEU A 526 -2.36 -3.01 -34.92
C LEU A 526 -2.86 -4.40 -35.25
N LEU A 527 -4.19 -4.53 -35.37
CA LEU A 527 -4.86 -5.69 -35.92
C LEU A 527 -5.31 -5.40 -37.33
N VAL A 528 -5.30 -6.41 -38.20
CA VAL A 528 -5.82 -6.31 -39.56
C VAL A 528 -6.79 -7.47 -39.79
N LEU A 529 -8.01 -7.13 -40.16
CA LEU A 529 -9.09 -8.07 -40.46
C LEU A 529 -9.32 -8.05 -41.97
N ASP A 530 -9.23 -9.21 -42.63
CA ASP A 530 -9.44 -9.35 -44.07
C ASP A 530 -10.88 -9.82 -44.34
N VAL A 531 -11.67 -8.98 -45.01
CA VAL A 531 -13.07 -9.26 -45.34
C VAL A 531 -13.17 -9.57 -46.83
N ASP A 532 -13.61 -10.79 -47.13
CA ASP A 532 -13.39 -11.43 -48.42
C ASP A 532 -14.65 -11.59 -49.30
N GLY A 533 -15.70 -10.81 -49.05
CA GLY A 533 -16.92 -10.79 -49.88
C GLY A 533 -18.03 -11.76 -49.47
N LYS A 534 -17.93 -12.40 -48.30
CA LYS A 534 -18.89 -13.40 -47.78
C LYS A 534 -20.19 -12.76 -47.23
N GLY A 535 -20.84 -11.89 -47.99
CA GLY A 535 -22.09 -11.22 -47.59
C GLY A 535 -21.94 -10.14 -46.52
N VAL A 536 -20.71 -9.70 -46.24
CA VAL A 536 -20.42 -8.58 -45.33
C VAL A 536 -20.19 -7.33 -46.17
N THR A 537 -21.03 -6.31 -45.97
CA THR A 537 -20.93 -5.02 -46.66
C THR A 537 -20.08 -4.03 -45.86
N LEU A 538 -19.57 -2.99 -46.53
CA LEU A 538 -18.89 -1.88 -45.84
C LEU A 538 -19.80 -1.23 -44.78
N ASP A 539 -21.07 -0.98 -45.11
CA ASP A 539 -22.05 -0.38 -44.19
C ASP A 539 -22.29 -1.23 -42.94
N MET A 540 -22.38 -2.55 -43.11
CA MET A 540 -22.51 -3.48 -41.98
C MET A 540 -21.28 -3.41 -41.05
N ALA A 541 -20.07 -3.38 -41.61
CA ALA A 541 -18.85 -3.24 -40.81
C ALA A 541 -18.79 -1.89 -40.09
N ARG A 542 -19.18 -0.79 -40.76
CA ARG A 542 -19.26 0.55 -40.15
C ARG A 542 -20.19 0.56 -38.94
N GLU A 543 -21.42 0.07 -39.10
CA GLU A 543 -22.42 0.11 -38.02
C GLU A 543 -22.01 -0.80 -36.84
N LEU A 544 -21.42 -1.97 -37.12
CA LEU A 544 -20.99 -2.93 -36.09
C LEU A 544 -19.76 -2.46 -35.31
N LEU A 545 -18.85 -1.72 -35.95
CA LEU A 545 -17.59 -1.28 -35.34
C LEU A 545 -17.55 0.22 -34.99
N LYS A 546 -18.64 0.97 -35.19
CA LYS A 546 -18.70 2.44 -35.01
C LYS A 546 -18.16 2.98 -33.68
N ASP A 547 -18.20 2.18 -32.62
CA ASP A 547 -17.72 2.60 -31.30
C ASP A 547 -16.19 2.50 -31.18
N TYR A 548 -15.51 1.87 -32.13
CA TYR A 548 -14.06 1.64 -32.12
C TYR A 548 -13.31 2.54 -33.10
N THR A 549 -12.10 2.92 -32.75
CA THR A 549 -11.17 3.50 -33.72
C THR A 549 -10.76 2.42 -34.73
N TYR A 550 -10.95 2.67 -36.02
CA TYR A 550 -10.53 1.76 -37.08
C TYR A 550 -10.33 2.51 -38.41
N ALA A 551 -9.56 1.91 -39.32
CA ALA A 551 -9.43 2.36 -40.70
C ALA A 551 -9.92 1.26 -41.65
N LEU A 552 -10.82 1.61 -42.56
CA LEU A 552 -11.32 0.72 -43.61
C LEU A 552 -10.60 1.03 -44.92
N TYR A 553 -10.25 -0.02 -45.65
CA TYR A 553 -9.55 0.13 -46.92
C TYR A 553 -9.91 -0.98 -47.92
N THR A 554 -10.37 -0.60 -49.12
CA THR A 554 -10.83 -1.56 -50.14
C THR A 554 -9.68 -2.19 -50.92
N THR A 555 -9.79 -3.50 -51.17
CA THR A 555 -8.77 -4.26 -51.88
C THR A 555 -8.94 -4.13 -53.40
N LYS A 556 -7.91 -4.52 -54.17
CA LYS A 556 -7.96 -4.58 -55.65
C LYS A 556 -9.08 -5.47 -56.22
N ARG A 557 -9.74 -6.30 -55.40
CA ARG A 557 -10.80 -7.23 -55.79
C ARG A 557 -12.20 -6.75 -55.38
N HIS A 558 -12.31 -5.56 -54.79
CA HIS A 558 -13.58 -4.99 -54.35
C HIS A 558 -14.56 -4.86 -55.53
N GLN A 559 -15.76 -5.42 -55.37
CA GLN A 559 -16.86 -5.39 -56.35
C GLN A 559 -16.52 -5.95 -57.74
N LEU A 560 -15.45 -6.73 -57.86
CA LEU A 560 -15.12 -7.45 -59.10
C LEU A 560 -15.83 -8.81 -59.13
N ASN A 561 -16.22 -9.23 -60.33
CA ASN A 561 -16.76 -10.57 -60.62
C ASN A 561 -17.96 -11.00 -59.75
N GLY A 562 -18.73 -10.05 -59.21
CA GLY A 562 -19.87 -10.36 -58.34
C GLY A 562 -19.49 -10.84 -56.95
N GLU A 563 -18.22 -10.71 -56.53
CA GLU A 563 -17.73 -11.13 -55.21
C GLU A 563 -18.05 -10.13 -54.08
N GLY A 564 -18.87 -9.10 -54.35
CA GLY A 564 -19.29 -8.12 -53.35
C GLY A 564 -18.17 -7.25 -52.78
N ASP A 565 -18.37 -6.75 -51.57
CA ASP A 565 -17.42 -5.86 -50.89
C ASP A 565 -16.22 -6.64 -50.32
N ARG A 566 -15.01 -6.35 -50.82
CA ARG A 566 -13.75 -6.90 -50.29
C ARG A 566 -12.83 -5.80 -49.75
N PHE A 567 -12.60 -5.81 -48.45
CA PHE A 567 -11.89 -4.73 -47.75
C PHE A 567 -11.15 -5.23 -46.52
N ARG A 568 -10.29 -4.38 -45.95
CA ARG A 568 -9.62 -4.64 -44.69
C ARG A 568 -10.04 -3.64 -43.63
N VAL A 569 -10.10 -4.11 -42.39
CA VAL A 569 -10.28 -3.28 -41.21
C VAL A 569 -8.98 -3.27 -40.42
N ILE A 570 -8.38 -2.09 -40.23
CA ILE A 570 -7.19 -1.90 -39.40
C ILE A 570 -7.65 -1.33 -38.06
N ILE A 571 -7.40 -2.04 -36.97
CA ILE A 571 -7.88 -1.66 -35.63
C ILE A 571 -6.67 -1.49 -34.69
N PRO A 572 -6.39 -0.28 -34.18
CA PRO A 572 -5.40 -0.09 -33.13
C PRO A 572 -5.88 -0.65 -31.78
N THR A 573 -4.95 -1.27 -31.06
CA THR A 573 -5.17 -1.89 -29.75
C THR A 573 -4.86 -0.90 -28.63
N ASN A 574 -5.40 -1.11 -27.43
CA ASN A 574 -5.09 -0.25 -26.26
C ASN A 574 -3.65 -0.39 -25.75
N TYR A 575 -2.98 -1.52 -26.02
CA TYR A 575 -1.60 -1.78 -25.60
C TYR A 575 -0.74 -2.38 -26.72
N VAL A 576 0.58 -2.19 -26.63
CA VAL A 576 1.59 -2.92 -27.40
C VAL A 576 1.77 -4.31 -26.78
N ILE A 577 1.36 -5.36 -27.49
CA ILE A 577 1.40 -6.74 -26.99
C ILE A 577 2.58 -7.49 -27.62
N LYS A 578 3.32 -8.24 -26.78
CA LYS A 578 4.42 -9.10 -27.21
C LYS A 578 3.99 -10.56 -27.15
N LEU A 579 3.71 -11.15 -28.31
CA LEU A 579 3.36 -12.57 -28.43
C LEU A 579 4.34 -13.29 -29.36
N ASN A 580 4.64 -14.54 -29.04
CA ASN A 580 5.30 -15.44 -29.98
C ASN A 580 4.29 -15.95 -31.04
N GLY A 581 4.76 -16.71 -32.04
CA GLY A 581 3.92 -17.17 -33.15
C GLY A 581 2.67 -17.96 -32.70
N PRO A 582 2.81 -19.03 -31.91
CA PRO A 582 1.67 -19.78 -31.38
C PRO A 582 0.70 -18.93 -30.55
N GLU A 583 1.21 -18.08 -29.66
CA GLU A 583 0.39 -17.18 -28.84
C GLU A 583 -0.36 -16.15 -29.68
N TYR A 584 0.27 -15.59 -30.71
CA TYR A 584 -0.38 -14.65 -31.62
C TYR A 584 -1.50 -15.32 -32.42
N LYS A 585 -1.29 -16.58 -32.86
CA LYS A 585 -2.34 -17.33 -33.55
C LYS A 585 -3.54 -17.57 -32.64
N GLU A 586 -3.30 -18.03 -31.41
CA GLU A 586 -4.35 -18.23 -30.41
C GLU A 586 -5.08 -16.91 -30.06
N PHE A 587 -4.32 -15.82 -29.94
CA PHE A 587 -4.86 -14.47 -29.76
C PHE A 587 -5.81 -14.08 -30.90
N MET A 588 -5.37 -14.26 -32.16
CA MET A 588 -6.19 -13.93 -33.32
C MET A 588 -7.43 -14.82 -33.44
N ASP A 589 -7.34 -16.11 -33.08
CA ASP A 589 -8.49 -17.01 -33.06
C ASP A 589 -9.55 -16.56 -32.03
N ASN A 590 -9.11 -16.03 -30.88
CA ASN A 590 -10.01 -15.41 -29.90
C ASN A 590 -10.64 -14.12 -30.46
N VAL A 591 -9.89 -13.29 -31.20
CA VAL A 591 -10.42 -12.11 -31.89
C VAL A 591 -11.45 -12.50 -32.94
N TYR A 592 -11.20 -13.51 -33.77
CA TYR A 592 -12.15 -14.00 -34.78
C TYR A 592 -13.44 -14.52 -34.15
N SER A 593 -13.33 -15.18 -33.00
CA SER A 593 -14.49 -15.67 -32.23
C SER A 593 -15.31 -14.53 -31.61
N TRP A 594 -14.70 -13.37 -31.37
CA TRP A 594 -15.35 -12.18 -30.85
C TRP A 594 -16.03 -11.34 -31.94
N LEU A 595 -15.52 -11.36 -33.16
CA LEU A 595 -16.03 -10.52 -34.25
C LEU A 595 -17.47 -10.87 -34.65
N PRO A 596 -18.34 -9.87 -34.87
CA PRO A 596 -19.75 -10.09 -35.21
C PRO A 596 -19.99 -10.54 -36.65
N PHE A 597 -18.95 -10.67 -37.47
CA PHE A 597 -19.05 -11.01 -38.88
C PHE A 597 -17.88 -11.89 -39.32
N PRO A 598 -18.07 -12.72 -40.36
CA PRO A 598 -17.01 -13.60 -40.84
C PRO A 598 -15.87 -12.80 -41.47
N VAL A 599 -14.65 -13.23 -41.18
CA VAL A 599 -13.39 -12.74 -41.77
C VAL A 599 -12.58 -13.93 -42.28
N ASP A 600 -11.51 -13.69 -43.05
CA ASP A 600 -10.52 -14.72 -43.36
C ASP A 600 -9.69 -15.05 -42.11
N ASP A 601 -10.01 -16.16 -41.44
CA ASP A 601 -9.35 -16.65 -40.22
C ASP A 601 -7.97 -17.30 -40.48
N SER A 602 -7.60 -17.47 -41.75
CA SER A 602 -6.28 -17.91 -42.17
C SER A 602 -5.21 -16.82 -42.05
N THR A 603 -5.59 -15.60 -41.65
CA THR A 603 -4.72 -14.42 -41.56
C THR A 603 -4.00 -14.24 -40.22
N GLY A 604 -4.19 -15.16 -39.28
CA GLY A 604 -3.66 -15.06 -37.90
C GLY A 604 -2.16 -15.32 -37.72
N GLN A 605 -1.31 -15.10 -38.72
CA GLN A 605 0.16 -15.20 -38.58
C GLN A 605 0.79 -13.81 -38.37
N ARG A 606 1.88 -13.73 -37.60
CA ARG A 606 2.60 -12.45 -37.40
C ARG A 606 3.19 -11.92 -38.71
N SER A 607 3.65 -12.85 -39.55
CA SER A 607 4.22 -12.57 -40.88
C SER A 607 3.18 -12.32 -41.97
N ARG A 608 1.87 -12.24 -41.66
CA ARG A 608 0.81 -12.04 -42.65
C ARG A 608 1.00 -10.72 -43.40
N LYS A 609 1.06 -10.82 -44.73
CA LYS A 609 1.36 -9.72 -45.65
C LYS A 609 0.09 -9.11 -46.23
N TRP A 610 0.04 -7.78 -46.24
CA TRP A 610 -1.05 -6.99 -46.79
C TRP A 610 -0.56 -6.19 -48.01
N LEU A 611 -1.35 -6.18 -49.09
CA LEU A 611 -1.04 -5.45 -50.33
C LEU A 611 -1.77 -4.09 -50.37
N THR A 612 -1.06 -3.03 -50.74
CA THR A 612 -1.60 -1.68 -50.96
C THR A 612 -2.35 -1.55 -52.29
N HIS A 613 -3.15 -0.50 -52.46
CA HIS A 613 -4.08 -0.34 -53.58
C HIS A 613 -4.31 1.14 -53.76
N ALA A 614 -3.62 1.72 -54.74
CA ALA A 614 -3.65 3.14 -55.02
C ALA A 614 -5.05 3.69 -55.32
N ASN A 615 -5.93 2.85 -55.88
CA ASN A 615 -7.31 3.22 -56.20
C ASN A 615 -8.31 2.72 -55.13
N GLY A 616 -7.83 2.27 -53.98
CA GLY A 616 -8.66 1.82 -52.88
C GLY A 616 -9.37 2.99 -52.21
N HIS A 617 -10.63 2.77 -51.85
CA HIS A 617 -11.34 3.66 -50.95
C HIS A 617 -10.78 3.47 -49.54
N TYR A 618 -10.50 4.58 -48.85
CA TYR A 618 -9.96 4.62 -47.50
C TYR A 618 -10.82 5.54 -46.64
N GLU A 619 -11.20 5.09 -45.46
CA GLU A 619 -11.97 5.86 -44.48
C GLU A 619 -11.52 5.51 -43.06
N VAL A 620 -11.69 6.47 -42.14
CA VAL A 620 -11.31 6.34 -40.74
C VAL A 620 -12.53 6.60 -39.87
N ASN A 621 -12.66 5.82 -38.82
CA ASN A 621 -13.57 6.08 -37.71
C ASN A 621 -12.77 6.28 -36.43
N HIS A 622 -13.19 7.22 -35.59
CA HIS A 622 -12.60 7.48 -34.29
C HIS A 622 -13.58 7.08 -33.19
N GLY A 623 -13.11 6.25 -32.28
CA GLY A 623 -13.84 5.78 -31.12
C GLY A 623 -12.88 5.36 -30.01
N GLN A 624 -13.24 4.33 -29.26
CA GLN A 624 -12.33 3.75 -28.28
C GLN A 624 -11.31 2.80 -28.94
N LEU A 625 -10.10 2.70 -28.39
CA LEU A 625 -9.17 1.65 -28.80
C LEU A 625 -9.71 0.27 -28.42
N MET A 626 -9.37 -0.75 -29.22
CA MET A 626 -9.82 -2.10 -28.93
C MET A 626 -9.12 -2.64 -27.67
N ASP A 627 -9.92 -3.03 -26.67
CA ASP A 627 -9.40 -3.72 -25.49
C ASP A 627 -8.99 -5.13 -25.84
N VAL A 628 -7.68 -5.40 -25.82
CA VAL A 628 -7.15 -6.71 -26.23
C VAL A 628 -6.93 -7.69 -25.08
N LEU A 629 -7.10 -7.25 -23.83
CA LEU A 629 -6.86 -8.09 -22.66
C LEU A 629 -7.67 -9.40 -22.64
N PRO A 630 -8.95 -9.44 -23.06
CA PRO A 630 -9.72 -10.69 -23.16
C PRO A 630 -9.14 -11.71 -24.15
N PHE A 631 -8.30 -11.27 -25.10
CA PHE A 631 -7.79 -12.13 -26.17
C PHE A 631 -6.37 -12.65 -25.89
N ILE A 632 -5.65 -12.07 -24.91
CA ILE A 632 -4.30 -12.49 -24.54
C ILE A 632 -4.36 -13.90 -23.93
N PRO A 633 -3.76 -14.91 -24.59
CA PRO A 633 -3.82 -16.29 -24.11
C PRO A 633 -3.26 -16.45 -22.69
N ARG A 634 -3.72 -17.49 -21.99
CA ARG A 634 -3.18 -17.89 -20.67
C ARG A 634 -3.34 -16.82 -19.58
N THR A 635 -4.32 -15.93 -19.74
CA THR A 635 -4.73 -14.96 -18.74
C THR A 635 -6.11 -15.30 -18.20
N SER A 636 -6.42 -14.89 -16.96
CA SER A 636 -7.75 -15.13 -16.37
C SER A 636 -8.88 -14.50 -17.18
N LYS A 637 -8.63 -13.35 -17.84
CA LYS A 637 -9.60 -12.69 -18.72
C LYS A 637 -9.88 -13.49 -19.99
N ASN A 638 -8.87 -14.14 -20.53
CA ASN A 638 -9.05 -15.03 -21.68
C ASN A 638 -9.81 -16.30 -21.33
N GLU A 639 -9.56 -16.85 -20.14
CA GLU A 639 -10.32 -17.99 -19.64
C GLU A 639 -11.80 -17.63 -19.42
N GLU A 640 -12.07 -16.46 -18.82
CA GLU A 640 -13.43 -15.90 -18.68
C GLU A 640 -14.10 -15.68 -20.05
N PHE A 641 -13.38 -15.08 -21.01
CA PHE A 641 -13.85 -14.87 -22.38
C PHE A 641 -14.24 -16.20 -23.04
N ARG A 642 -13.36 -17.21 -22.99
CA ARG A 642 -13.62 -18.53 -23.58
C ARG A 642 -14.80 -19.24 -22.93
N GLN A 643 -14.92 -19.18 -21.61
CA GLN A 643 -16.09 -19.73 -20.91
C GLN A 643 -17.39 -19.05 -21.34
N ASN A 644 -17.38 -17.72 -21.51
CA ASN A 644 -18.55 -16.98 -21.98
C ASN A 644 -18.91 -17.33 -23.43
N VAL A 645 -17.93 -17.51 -24.31
CA VAL A 645 -18.16 -17.99 -25.68
C VAL A 645 -18.74 -19.41 -25.67
N MET A 646 -18.20 -20.33 -24.87
CA MET A 646 -18.71 -21.70 -24.71
C MET A 646 -20.16 -21.74 -24.18
N ARG A 647 -20.53 -20.85 -23.26
CA ARG A 647 -21.93 -20.76 -22.77
C ARG A 647 -22.91 -20.32 -23.86
N MET A 648 -22.42 -19.66 -24.91
CA MET A 648 -23.22 -19.12 -26.02
C MET A 648 -23.00 -19.91 -27.33
N ASP A 649 -22.56 -21.17 -27.24
CA ASP A 649 -22.19 -21.98 -28.42
C ASP A 649 -23.37 -22.19 -29.40
N SER A 650 -24.61 -22.17 -28.89
CA SER A 650 -25.84 -22.24 -29.69
C SER A 650 -26.19 -20.98 -30.50
N LEU A 651 -25.48 -19.87 -30.26
CA LEU A 651 -25.61 -18.60 -30.98
C LEU A 651 -24.52 -18.48 -32.04
N ASP A 652 -24.85 -17.91 -33.20
CA ASP A 652 -23.82 -17.49 -34.16
C ASP A 652 -23.06 -16.23 -33.66
N ASN A 653 -21.96 -15.85 -34.32
CA ASN A 653 -21.13 -14.74 -33.86
C ASN A 653 -21.87 -13.39 -33.78
N LEU A 654 -22.80 -13.13 -34.70
CA LEU A 654 -23.60 -11.90 -34.72
C LEU A 654 -24.62 -11.92 -33.58
N GLU A 655 -25.29 -13.05 -33.39
CA GLU A 655 -26.20 -13.29 -32.27
C GLU A 655 -25.47 -13.14 -30.92
N ARG A 656 -24.27 -13.69 -30.76
CA ARG A 656 -23.44 -13.53 -29.54
C ARG A 656 -23.08 -12.07 -29.27
N TRP A 657 -22.68 -11.34 -30.31
CA TRP A 657 -22.32 -9.92 -30.20
C TRP A 657 -23.45 -9.06 -29.64
N PHE A 658 -24.68 -9.31 -30.11
CA PHE A 658 -25.87 -8.63 -29.63
C PHE A 658 -26.31 -9.16 -28.26
N ALA A 659 -26.27 -10.48 -28.03
CA ALA A 659 -26.65 -11.08 -26.75
C ALA A 659 -25.82 -10.56 -25.58
N GLN A 660 -24.49 -10.43 -25.75
CA GLN A 660 -23.60 -9.86 -24.75
C GLN A 660 -23.93 -8.39 -24.41
N ARG A 661 -24.36 -7.61 -25.42
CA ARG A 661 -24.76 -6.20 -25.24
C ARG A 661 -26.19 -6.03 -24.71
N MET A 662 -27.05 -7.02 -24.89
CA MET A 662 -28.45 -7.01 -24.40
C MET A 662 -28.57 -7.26 -22.88
N VAL A 663 -27.48 -7.62 -22.20
CA VAL A 663 -27.44 -7.74 -20.72
C VAL A 663 -27.46 -6.35 -20.06
N THR A 664 -27.04 -5.31 -20.76
CA THR A 664 -26.88 -3.93 -20.26
C THR A 664 -27.45 -2.91 -21.27
N GLY A 665 -28.79 -2.77 -21.38
CA GLY A 665 -29.39 -1.69 -22.19
C GLY A 665 -30.80 -1.94 -22.75
N SER A 666 -31.24 -1.02 -23.65
CA SER A 666 -32.53 -1.07 -24.35
C SER A 666 -32.56 -2.19 -25.39
N ARG A 667 -33.05 -3.36 -24.95
CA ARG A 667 -33.10 -4.61 -25.71
C ARG A 667 -33.88 -4.49 -27.03
N ASN A 668 -34.99 -3.76 -27.02
CA ASN A 668 -35.80 -3.51 -28.21
C ASN A 668 -34.98 -2.77 -29.29
N ASN A 669 -34.23 -1.73 -28.89
CA ASN A 669 -33.35 -0.98 -29.79
C ASN A 669 -32.20 -1.85 -30.35
N LEU A 670 -31.61 -2.72 -29.52
CA LEU A 670 -30.56 -3.65 -29.97
C LEU A 670 -31.11 -4.71 -30.93
N MET A 671 -32.33 -5.21 -30.69
CA MET A 671 -33.00 -6.15 -31.57
C MET A 671 -33.37 -5.50 -32.90
N HIS A 672 -33.78 -4.23 -32.87
CA HIS A 672 -33.99 -3.42 -34.08
C HIS A 672 -32.69 -3.24 -34.88
N ARG A 673 -31.57 -2.91 -34.23
CA ARG A 673 -30.26 -2.82 -34.90
C ARG A 673 -29.83 -4.15 -35.52
N PHE A 674 -30.00 -5.26 -34.81
CA PHE A 674 -29.76 -6.60 -35.36
C PHE A 674 -30.58 -6.83 -36.63
N ALA A 675 -31.88 -6.52 -36.60
CA ALA A 675 -32.76 -6.66 -37.76
C ALA A 675 -32.35 -5.77 -38.95
N ARG A 676 -31.94 -4.51 -38.72
CA ARG A 676 -31.44 -3.62 -39.77
C ARG A 676 -30.16 -4.15 -40.43
N ILE A 677 -29.24 -4.71 -39.66
CA ILE A 677 -28.01 -5.31 -40.20
C ILE A 677 -28.34 -6.49 -41.14
N LEU A 678 -29.34 -7.31 -40.81
CA LEU A 678 -29.78 -8.39 -41.68
C LEU A 678 -30.35 -7.86 -43.00
N VAL A 679 -31.08 -6.73 -42.97
CA VAL A 679 -31.55 -6.05 -44.18
C VAL A 679 -30.40 -5.51 -45.00
N ASP A 680 -29.40 -4.89 -44.37
CA ASP A 680 -28.22 -4.35 -45.05
C ASP A 680 -27.32 -5.46 -45.65
N ALA A 681 -27.41 -6.68 -45.09
CA ALA A 681 -26.81 -7.89 -45.67
C ALA A 681 -27.61 -8.46 -46.87
N GLY A 682 -28.70 -7.82 -47.28
CA GLY A 682 -29.49 -8.17 -48.45
C GLY A 682 -30.56 -9.24 -48.23
N MET A 683 -30.92 -9.56 -46.98
CA MET A 683 -31.97 -10.53 -46.67
C MET A 683 -33.37 -9.99 -46.97
N SER A 684 -34.27 -10.86 -47.42
CA SER A 684 -35.69 -10.54 -47.58
C SER A 684 -36.39 -10.36 -46.24
N PHE A 685 -37.54 -9.67 -46.23
CA PHE A 685 -38.28 -9.42 -44.99
C PHE A 685 -38.65 -10.71 -44.23
N ASN A 686 -39.02 -11.77 -44.96
CA ASN A 686 -39.36 -13.06 -44.35
C ASN A 686 -38.14 -13.70 -43.67
N GLU A 687 -36.96 -13.67 -44.30
CA GLU A 687 -35.71 -14.20 -43.72
C GLU A 687 -35.29 -13.40 -42.48
N VAL A 688 -35.43 -12.06 -42.53
CA VAL A 688 -35.17 -11.18 -41.38
C VAL A 688 -36.12 -11.53 -40.22
N GLN A 689 -37.42 -11.65 -40.50
CA GLN A 689 -38.41 -12.02 -39.49
C GLN A 689 -38.09 -13.37 -38.83
N GLU A 690 -37.79 -14.40 -39.62
CA GLU A 690 -37.44 -15.72 -39.10
C GLU A 690 -36.19 -15.67 -38.21
N LYS A 691 -35.12 -14.97 -38.65
CA LYS A 691 -33.89 -14.83 -37.87
C LYS A 691 -34.08 -14.04 -36.58
N VAL A 692 -34.82 -12.94 -36.61
CA VAL A 692 -35.08 -12.11 -35.42
C VAL A 692 -35.90 -12.89 -34.38
N VAL A 693 -36.94 -13.61 -34.81
CA VAL A 693 -37.76 -14.46 -33.93
C VAL A 693 -36.94 -15.62 -33.36
N SER A 694 -36.14 -16.28 -34.20
CA SER A 694 -35.26 -17.39 -33.79
C SER A 694 -34.24 -16.92 -32.76
N PHE A 695 -33.55 -15.80 -33.03
CA PHE A 695 -32.58 -15.22 -32.10
C PHE A 695 -33.24 -14.85 -30.76
N ASN A 696 -34.41 -14.19 -30.77
CA ASN A 696 -35.13 -13.81 -29.55
C ASN A 696 -35.49 -15.03 -28.68
N LYS A 697 -35.82 -16.18 -29.28
CA LYS A 697 -36.11 -17.43 -28.57
C LYS A 697 -34.90 -18.04 -27.86
N LYS A 698 -33.69 -17.83 -28.40
CA LYS A 698 -32.44 -18.34 -27.81
C LYS A 698 -31.95 -17.51 -26.62
N LEU A 699 -32.51 -16.32 -26.40
CA LEU A 699 -32.10 -15.45 -25.30
C LEU A 699 -32.86 -15.78 -23.99
N SER A 700 -32.15 -15.74 -22.86
CA SER A 700 -32.72 -16.02 -21.52
C SER A 700 -33.87 -15.08 -21.14
N ASN A 701 -33.79 -13.80 -21.48
CA ASN A 701 -34.81 -12.78 -21.15
C ASN A 701 -35.58 -12.29 -22.39
N LYS A 702 -36.13 -13.19 -23.21
CA LYS A 702 -36.79 -12.89 -24.50
C LYS A 702 -37.84 -11.76 -24.42
N LEU A 703 -37.95 -10.95 -25.49
CA LEU A 703 -39.06 -10.01 -25.66
C LEU A 703 -40.36 -10.79 -25.97
N PRO A 704 -41.54 -10.33 -25.53
CA PRO A 704 -42.82 -10.87 -25.99
C PRO A 704 -42.91 -10.83 -27.52
N GLU A 705 -43.41 -11.91 -28.15
CA GLU A 705 -43.52 -11.96 -29.61
C GLU A 705 -44.41 -10.84 -30.16
N ASP A 706 -45.51 -10.50 -29.46
CA ASP A 706 -46.39 -9.39 -29.83
C ASP A 706 -45.64 -8.04 -29.86
N GLU A 707 -44.76 -7.79 -28.89
CA GLU A 707 -43.94 -6.57 -28.85
C GLU A 707 -42.95 -6.54 -30.02
N LEU A 708 -42.29 -7.67 -30.30
CA LEU A 708 -41.34 -7.81 -31.40
C LEU A 708 -42.00 -7.51 -32.77
N HIS A 709 -43.21 -8.05 -32.98
CA HIS A 709 -43.99 -7.82 -34.19
C HIS A 709 -44.50 -6.39 -34.27
N ALA A 710 -45.02 -5.82 -33.18
CA ALA A 710 -45.59 -4.48 -33.17
C ALA A 710 -44.55 -3.34 -33.27
N THR A 711 -43.29 -3.59 -32.89
CA THR A 711 -42.23 -2.57 -32.83
C THR A 711 -41.13 -2.82 -33.86
N VAL A 712 -40.26 -3.80 -33.62
CA VAL A 712 -39.04 -4.07 -34.39
C VAL A 712 -39.38 -4.41 -35.84
N LEU A 713 -40.26 -5.39 -36.08
CA LEU A 713 -40.55 -5.89 -37.42
C LEU A 713 -41.40 -4.91 -38.25
N VAL A 714 -42.33 -4.18 -37.62
CA VAL A 714 -43.09 -3.11 -38.30
C VAL A 714 -42.18 -1.97 -38.75
N THR A 715 -41.21 -1.58 -37.94
CA THR A 715 -40.28 -0.50 -38.28
C THR A 715 -39.37 -0.91 -39.44
N VAL A 716 -38.80 -2.11 -39.38
CA VAL A 716 -37.96 -2.67 -40.45
C VAL A 716 -38.76 -2.83 -41.76
N GLY A 717 -40.00 -3.32 -41.69
CA GLY A 717 -40.85 -3.47 -42.87
C GLY A 717 -41.16 -2.14 -43.57
N LYS A 718 -41.39 -1.07 -42.80
CA LYS A 718 -41.57 0.28 -43.35
C LYS A 718 -40.29 0.80 -44.02
N GLU A 719 -39.12 0.59 -43.41
CA GLU A 719 -37.84 0.99 -44.00
C GLU A 719 -37.54 0.25 -45.31
N MET A 720 -37.77 -1.07 -45.37
CA MET A 720 -37.56 -1.85 -46.58
C MET A 720 -38.49 -1.41 -47.72
N ALA A 721 -39.76 -1.09 -47.40
CA ALA A 721 -40.71 -0.58 -48.38
C ALA A 721 -40.30 0.81 -48.91
N ALA A 722 -39.76 1.69 -48.05
CA ALA A 722 -39.25 2.99 -48.46
C ALA A 722 -38.03 2.86 -49.41
N ARG A 723 -37.09 1.95 -49.11
CA ARG A 723 -35.93 1.65 -49.98
C ARG A 723 -36.34 1.13 -51.36
N GLN A 724 -37.40 0.33 -51.45
CA GLN A 724 -37.94 -0.15 -52.74
C GLN A 724 -38.66 0.94 -53.54
N ALA A 725 -39.18 1.98 -52.88
CA ALA A 725 -39.89 3.10 -53.53
C ALA A 725 -38.95 4.22 -54.04
N GLY A 726 -37.63 4.11 -53.81
CA GLY A 726 -36.64 5.07 -54.31
C GLY A 726 -36.70 6.46 -53.66
N GLN A 727 -37.30 6.58 -52.47
CA GLN A 727 -37.25 7.80 -51.67
C GLN A 727 -36.20 7.63 -50.56
N PRO A 728 -35.28 8.62 -50.35
CA PRO A 728 -34.19 8.52 -49.39
C PRO A 728 -34.66 8.40 -47.95
#